data_AF-A0A317WHJ4-F1
#
_entry.id   AF-A0A317WHJ4-F1
#
_cell.length_a   1.000
_cell.length_b   1.000
_cell.length_c   1.000
_cell.angle_alpha   90.00
_cell.angle_beta   90.00
_cell.angle_gamma   90.00
#
_symmetry.space_group_name_H-M   'P 1'
#
loop_
_entity.id
_entity.type
_entity.pdbx_description
1 polymer ?
#
loop_
_entity_poly.entity_id
_entity_poly.type
_entity_poly.pdbx_seq_one_letter_code
_entity_poly.pdbx_strand_id
1 'polypeptide(L)'
;MRHVDEGYSLDMWWELDSVPSHLNIPLCPKSARKRSISSASDRVFKLLSEDPANYRDAPTEAIRRALEAIEGRAIPRSENLDGSRIASCRIGTTIATNALLQGKGERFAFVTTQGFKDVCARPLHDTAVEVNKRVTVEDYDLNPFPMDKTAELTDPALVRTTSGEIIRILQELDLEAVRETLLGLQAEAYTSLAIAFMHSYLFPDHETQVAALARELGFRYVTTSAEVSPVVKYLRRSNSVCSEAFLGNEALLSGPAGGVVGVAKTCFDPNEGTPVIGFDMGGTSTDVSRYDGTYDYLSETTIAGRIITTPMLNIATVAAGGGSILFARNGLFVVGPDSAGAHPGPACDRKGGPLTVTDANLFLGRLVLSSFPSIFGPNADQPLGYAATVRKFQEITQEINTQTGQNLTPEEAALGFINIANETMSRPIRNATEARGFHPERHNLVSFGGAGGQHACSIANRLGIKRILIHKYSSILSAVGISGTDLQVHPPSPSTSKNESLSLRYQGTDTNLVIPKPAGEDYGAAFRDTHTREFAFALDRPVIVDSIQVRGSGSSGSDVSSSPFTFLDHVKAKAVHAVPQSSQSVFVETSWQDIPVYHLAWIPQSIVHGPSLIIDATQTIFLSIVAHRFMAIAEPMGNMLQRTSISTSIKERLDVSCAIFSPDGKLVANAPHIPIHLGSMQFAIQHQHRPWHSILEPGDVPQPKSSLSFYVAARDHHTDIGGKGITAMIPDSTHLWEEGLSITSLTIVSRGIFLEGTIRSAFLSVERGGWGGHGGGGQGEVEV
;
A
#
# COMPACT_ATOMS: atom_id res chain seq x y z
N MET A 1 18.64 26.68 -5.35
CA MET A 1 17.93 25.87 -4.34
C MET A 1 18.43 26.27 -2.96
N ARG A 2 17.63 27.00 -2.17
CA ARG A 2 17.85 27.23 -0.72
C ARG A 2 16.51 27.21 -0.01
N HIS A 3 16.53 26.54 1.15
CA HIS A 3 15.56 26.53 2.24
C HIS A 3 14.16 25.98 1.93
N VAL A 4 14.02 24.67 2.15
CA VAL A 4 12.91 24.14 2.93
C VAL A 4 13.59 23.32 4.03
N ASP A 5 13.54 23.83 5.27
CA ASP A 5 13.92 23.08 6.47
C ASP A 5 12.87 21.97 6.70
N GLU A 6 13.28 20.81 7.23
CA GLU A 6 12.51 19.63 7.68
C GLU A 6 12.59 18.40 6.74
N GLY A 7 12.66 17.19 7.32
CA GLY A 7 13.56 16.15 6.80
C GLY A 7 13.05 14.92 6.09
N TYR A 8 13.87 14.44 5.13
CA TYR A 8 13.43 13.43 4.14
C TYR A 8 14.52 12.51 3.59
N SER A 9 14.21 11.22 3.40
CA SER A 9 15.16 10.22 2.87
C SER A 9 15.37 10.39 1.38
N LEU A 10 16.59 10.14 0.95
CA LEU A 10 17.02 10.33 -0.41
C LEU A 10 17.78 9.09 -0.89
N ASP A 11 17.29 8.50 -1.97
CA ASP A 11 17.84 7.28 -2.56
C ASP A 11 18.51 7.64 -3.90
N MET A 12 19.81 7.33 -4.04
CA MET A 12 20.60 7.64 -5.26
C MET A 12 21.43 6.43 -5.71
N TRP A 13 21.68 6.33 -7.03
CA TRP A 13 22.38 5.22 -7.68
C TRP A 13 23.33 5.68 -8.80
N TRP A 14 24.39 4.91 -9.08
CA TRP A 14 25.36 5.14 -10.16
C TRP A 14 26.02 3.85 -10.67
N GLU A 15 26.50 3.89 -11.91
CA GLU A 15 27.25 2.82 -12.61
C GLU A 15 28.62 3.38 -13.05
N LEU A 16 29.73 2.61 -12.96
CA LEU A 16 30.88 2.60 -13.91
C LEU A 16 32.19 1.94 -13.42
N ASP A 17 33.04 1.68 -14.44
CA ASP A 17 34.21 0.80 -14.54
C ASP A 17 35.47 1.15 -13.73
N SER A 18 36.11 0.08 -13.22
CA SER A 18 37.49 -0.08 -12.72
C SER A 18 37.83 0.40 -11.29
N VAL A 19 38.69 -0.39 -10.61
CA VAL A 19 39.03 -0.31 -9.16
C VAL A 19 40.53 -0.09 -8.93
N PRO A 20 40.90 0.73 -7.92
CA PRO A 20 42.01 0.39 -7.02
C PRO A 20 41.56 0.25 -5.56
N SER A 21 42.34 -0.52 -4.79
CA SER A 21 41.92 -1.28 -3.61
C SER A 21 42.32 -0.67 -2.27
N HIS A 22 41.63 0.36 -1.75
CA HIS A 22 41.90 0.83 -0.37
C HIS A 22 40.66 1.48 0.29
N LEU A 23 39.80 0.69 0.94
CA LEU A 23 38.93 1.18 2.02
C LEU A 23 38.63 0.03 2.98
N ASN A 24 39.29 0.09 4.14
CA ASN A 24 39.18 -0.85 5.25
C ASN A 24 37.90 -0.55 6.05
N ILE A 25 36.95 -1.48 6.04
CA ILE A 25 35.95 -1.64 7.11
C ILE A 25 36.26 -2.99 7.76
N PRO A 26 36.51 -3.07 9.08
CA PRO A 26 37.04 -4.28 9.69
C PRO A 26 35.93 -5.30 9.93
N LEU A 27 35.68 -6.19 8.97
CA LEU A 27 34.87 -7.40 9.18
C LEU A 27 35.54 -8.59 8.49
N CYS A 28 36.57 -9.18 9.11
CA CYS A 28 37.06 -10.51 8.73
C CYS A 28 38.00 -11.11 9.80
N PRO A 29 37.79 -12.35 10.26
CA PRO A 29 38.88 -13.24 10.64
C PRO A 29 39.51 -13.82 9.36
N LYS A 30 40.83 -13.67 9.23
CA LYS A 30 41.64 -14.13 8.10
C LYS A 30 41.51 -15.65 7.88
N SER A 31 40.64 -16.11 6.97
CA SER A 31 40.81 -17.37 6.21
C SER A 31 39.63 -17.71 5.28
N ALA A 32 39.54 -17.06 4.12
CA ALA A 32 38.85 -17.65 2.96
C ALA A 32 39.46 -17.12 1.66
N ARG A 33 39.84 -18.04 0.77
CA ARG A 33 40.68 -17.81 -0.42
C ARG A 33 39.94 -17.03 -1.52
N LYS A 34 40.70 -16.16 -2.19
CA LYS A 34 40.36 -15.41 -3.42
C LYS A 34 39.77 -16.33 -4.51
N ARG A 35 38.58 -16.00 -5.01
CA ARG A 35 38.14 -16.29 -6.39
C ARG A 35 37.79 -14.95 -7.04
N SER A 36 38.46 -14.64 -8.16
CA SER A 36 38.23 -13.44 -8.95
C SER A 36 36.95 -13.60 -9.77
N ILE A 37 36.00 -12.68 -9.59
CA ILE A 37 34.93 -12.43 -10.54
C ILE A 37 35.08 -10.95 -10.92
N SER A 38 35.40 -10.71 -12.19
CA SER A 38 35.50 -9.39 -12.81
C SER A 38 34.11 -8.97 -13.29
N SER A 39 33.43 -8.13 -12.52
CA SER A 39 32.31 -7.27 -12.94
C SER A 39 32.29 -6.07 -12.00
N ALA A 40 32.13 -4.85 -12.51
CA ALA A 40 32.08 -3.63 -11.69
C ALA A 40 31.05 -3.81 -10.56
N SER A 41 31.46 -3.55 -9.31
CA SER A 41 30.60 -3.78 -8.15
C SER A 41 29.79 -2.53 -7.83
N ASP A 42 28.46 -2.64 -7.88
CA ASP A 42 27.52 -1.62 -7.40
C ASP A 42 27.93 -1.12 -6.00
N ARG A 43 27.93 0.19 -5.80
CA ARG A 43 28.16 0.80 -4.49
C ARG A 43 26.89 1.45 -3.98
N VAL A 44 26.51 1.10 -2.76
CA VAL A 44 25.29 1.57 -2.10
C VAL A 44 25.68 2.45 -0.92
N PHE A 45 25.03 3.61 -0.81
CA PHE A 45 25.22 4.55 0.29
C PHE A 45 23.88 4.81 0.95
N LYS A 46 23.84 4.71 2.28
CA LYS A 46 22.68 5.09 3.08
C LYS A 46 23.07 6.25 3.98
N LEU A 47 22.37 7.36 3.84
CA LEU A 47 22.57 8.57 4.61
C LEU A 47 21.34 8.85 5.47
N LEU A 48 21.52 9.65 6.51
CA LEU A 48 20.36 10.27 7.12
C LEU A 48 19.76 11.24 6.11
N SER A 49 18.45 11.19 6.05
CA SER A 49 17.59 12.12 5.36
C SER A 49 17.95 13.59 5.62
N GLU A 50 18.11 13.88 6.91
CA GLU A 50 18.45 15.19 7.44
C GLU A 50 19.48 15.05 8.52
N ASP A 51 20.53 15.85 8.38
CA ASP A 51 21.58 15.97 9.36
C ASP A 51 22.27 17.33 9.18
N PRO A 52 21.55 18.44 9.46
CA PRO A 52 22.06 19.79 9.22
C PRO A 52 23.33 20.10 10.01
N ALA A 53 23.59 19.35 11.09
CA ALA A 53 24.83 19.43 11.85
C ALA A 53 26.04 18.91 11.05
N ASN A 54 25.84 18.00 10.10
CA ASN A 54 26.89 17.36 9.32
C ASN A 54 26.92 17.79 7.84
N TYR A 55 25.79 17.90 7.16
CA TYR A 55 25.73 18.29 5.75
C TYR A 55 24.48 19.10 5.41
N ARG A 56 24.60 19.90 4.34
CA ARG A 56 23.54 20.83 3.90
C ARG A 56 22.32 20.11 3.33
N ASP A 57 22.54 19.10 2.49
CA ASP A 57 21.50 18.29 1.87
C ASP A 57 22.05 16.90 1.51
N ALA A 58 21.21 15.87 1.68
CA ALA A 58 21.58 14.48 1.41
C ALA A 58 21.99 14.18 -0.05
N PRO A 59 21.35 14.77 -1.11
CA PRO A 59 21.76 14.51 -2.49
C PRO A 59 23.19 14.97 -2.75
N THR A 60 23.52 16.21 -2.39
CA THR A 60 24.88 16.73 -2.61
C THR A 60 25.89 15.91 -1.81
N GLU A 61 25.56 15.52 -0.57
CA GLU A 61 26.44 14.70 0.26
C GLU A 61 26.68 13.30 -0.32
N ALA A 62 25.66 12.64 -0.88
CA ALA A 62 25.87 11.32 -1.48
C ALA A 62 26.58 11.40 -2.83
N ILE A 63 26.39 12.44 -3.65
CA ILE A 63 27.23 12.68 -4.85
C ILE A 63 28.68 12.91 -4.41
N ARG A 64 28.93 13.72 -3.37
CA ARG A 64 30.27 13.94 -2.82
C ARG A 64 30.92 12.62 -2.39
N ARG A 65 30.24 11.79 -1.60
CA ARG A 65 30.77 10.48 -1.16
C ARG A 65 30.98 9.51 -2.32
N ALA A 66 30.15 9.57 -3.36
CA ALA A 66 30.35 8.80 -4.58
C ALA A 66 31.67 9.19 -5.27
N LEU A 67 31.85 10.50 -5.50
CA LEU A 67 33.04 11.05 -6.12
C LEU A 67 34.30 10.79 -5.28
N GLU A 68 34.25 10.97 -3.96
CA GLU A 68 35.37 10.62 -3.07
C GLU A 68 35.80 9.16 -3.22
N ALA A 69 34.83 8.26 -3.25
CA ALA A 69 35.08 6.83 -3.32
C ALA A 69 35.62 6.41 -4.71
N ILE A 70 35.29 7.16 -5.77
CA ILE A 70 35.75 6.91 -7.16
C ILE A 70 37.11 7.57 -7.42
N GLU A 71 37.30 8.81 -6.98
CA GLU A 71 38.51 9.59 -7.19
C GLU A 71 39.62 9.21 -6.20
N GLY A 72 39.27 8.51 -5.11
CA GLY A 72 40.22 8.11 -4.08
C GLY A 72 40.80 9.29 -3.30
N ARG A 73 40.14 10.46 -3.35
CA ARG A 73 40.51 11.67 -2.60
C ARG A 73 39.37 12.09 -1.68
N ALA A 74 39.71 12.76 -0.58
CA ALA A 74 38.71 13.46 0.22
C ALA A 74 38.29 14.75 -0.49
N ILE A 75 36.98 14.98 -0.58
CA ILE A 75 36.36 16.18 -1.16
C ILE A 75 35.73 16.96 -0.01
N PRO A 76 36.27 18.12 0.38
CA PRO A 76 35.69 18.97 1.42
C PRO A 76 34.23 19.32 1.12
N ARG A 77 33.37 19.34 2.15
CA ARG A 77 31.93 19.67 2.02
C ARG A 77 31.66 21.08 1.46
N SER A 78 32.64 21.98 1.50
CA SER A 78 32.57 23.34 0.97
C SER A 78 33.02 23.47 -0.49
N GLU A 79 33.61 22.43 -1.06
CA GLU A 79 34.09 22.43 -2.45
C GLU A 79 32.91 22.21 -3.41
N ASN A 80 32.90 22.93 -4.53
CA ASN A 80 31.94 22.65 -5.59
C ASN A 80 32.28 21.31 -6.25
N LEU A 81 31.29 20.43 -6.42
CA LEU A 81 31.50 19.11 -6.99
C LEU A 81 31.71 19.18 -8.51
N ASP A 82 32.74 18.53 -9.01
CA ASP A 82 32.96 18.37 -10.46
C ASP A 82 32.07 17.22 -10.99
N GLY A 83 31.02 17.59 -11.70
CA GLY A 83 30.07 16.66 -12.32
C GLY A 83 30.52 16.10 -13.68
N SER A 84 31.70 16.46 -14.20
CA SER A 84 32.14 16.08 -15.56
C SER A 84 32.20 14.57 -15.80
N ARG A 85 32.36 13.78 -14.74
CA ARG A 85 32.38 12.31 -14.77
C ARG A 85 31.02 11.65 -14.57
N ILE A 86 29.97 12.44 -14.33
CA ILE A 86 28.61 11.94 -14.08
C ILE A 86 27.84 11.97 -15.40
N ALA A 87 27.62 10.79 -15.99
CA ALA A 87 26.87 10.67 -17.23
C ALA A 87 25.37 10.97 -17.06
N SER A 88 24.79 10.53 -15.93
CA SER A 88 23.42 10.86 -15.56
C SER A 88 23.24 10.83 -14.04
N CYS A 89 22.33 11.65 -13.53
CA CYS A 89 21.89 11.63 -12.15
C CYS A 89 20.37 11.50 -12.14
N ARG A 90 19.86 10.46 -11.48
CA ARG A 90 18.42 10.18 -11.39
C ARG A 90 18.01 10.28 -9.93
N ILE A 91 16.95 11.03 -9.66
CA ILE A 91 16.50 11.34 -8.30
C ILE A 91 15.04 10.93 -8.17
N GLY A 92 14.77 10.06 -7.21
CA GLY A 92 13.43 9.80 -6.69
C GLY A 92 13.29 10.46 -5.33
N THR A 93 12.18 11.14 -5.09
CA THR A 93 11.93 11.83 -3.82
C THR A 93 10.49 11.70 -3.37
N THR A 94 10.29 11.71 -2.05
CA THR A 94 8.97 11.77 -1.40
C THR A 94 8.60 13.18 -0.97
N ILE A 95 9.44 14.20 -1.25
CA ILE A 95 9.23 15.60 -0.84
C ILE A 95 7.87 16.12 -1.35
N ALA A 96 7.58 15.94 -2.64
CA ALA A 96 6.32 16.40 -3.23
C ALA A 96 5.11 15.68 -2.59
N THR A 97 5.18 14.37 -2.39
CA THR A 97 4.07 13.60 -1.79
C THR A 97 3.80 14.04 -0.36
N ASN A 98 4.84 14.24 0.45
CA ASN A 98 4.70 14.66 1.85
C ASN A 98 4.24 16.12 1.97
N ALA A 99 4.77 17.02 1.14
CA ALA A 99 4.35 18.41 1.10
C ALA A 99 2.85 18.53 0.77
N LEU A 100 2.34 17.68 -0.13
CA LEU A 100 0.92 17.60 -0.45
C LEU A 100 0.09 17.08 0.73
N LEU A 101 0.52 16.00 1.39
CA LEU A 101 -0.15 15.41 2.56
C LEU A 101 -0.20 16.36 3.77
N GLN A 102 0.87 17.12 3.99
CA GLN A 102 1.00 18.05 5.12
C GLN A 102 0.49 19.45 4.80
N GLY A 103 0.13 19.74 3.54
CA GLY A 103 -0.31 21.07 3.10
C GLY A 103 0.79 22.14 3.10
N LYS A 104 2.07 21.75 3.00
CA LYS A 104 3.25 22.63 3.05
C LYS A 104 3.90 22.79 1.66
N GLY A 105 3.35 23.64 0.79
CA GLY A 105 3.87 23.92 -0.56
C GLY A 105 4.21 25.39 -0.81
N GLU A 106 4.72 25.70 -2.01
CA GLU A 106 5.04 27.09 -2.38
C GLU A 106 3.74 27.89 -2.52
N ARG A 107 3.74 29.13 -2.00
CA ARG A 107 2.59 30.02 -2.09
C ARG A 107 2.38 30.46 -3.54
N PHE A 108 1.15 30.43 -4.03
CA PHE A 108 0.85 30.82 -5.40
C PHE A 108 -0.54 31.45 -5.53
N ALA A 109 -0.71 32.26 -6.58
CA ALA A 109 -1.99 32.89 -6.90
C ALA A 109 -2.69 32.19 -8.08
N PHE A 110 -4.01 32.04 -7.97
CA PHE A 110 -4.86 31.46 -8.99
C PHE A 110 -5.50 32.55 -9.85
N VAL A 111 -5.29 32.51 -11.16
CA VAL A 111 -5.83 33.46 -12.13
C VAL A 111 -6.95 32.77 -12.91
N THR A 112 -8.16 33.28 -12.82
CA THR A 112 -9.35 32.61 -13.36
C THR A 112 -10.29 33.55 -14.12
N THR A 113 -11.32 32.98 -14.75
CA THR A 113 -12.34 33.77 -15.47
C THR A 113 -13.24 34.50 -14.46
N GLN A 114 -13.62 35.75 -14.75
CA GLN A 114 -14.51 36.50 -13.88
C GLN A 114 -15.85 35.80 -13.62
N GLY A 115 -16.24 35.71 -12.35
CA GLY A 115 -17.37 34.96 -11.83
C GLY A 115 -17.03 33.54 -11.38
N PHE A 116 -15.78 33.10 -11.51
CA PHE A 116 -15.33 31.74 -11.19
C PHE A 116 -14.20 31.70 -10.15
N LYS A 117 -14.02 32.75 -9.36
CA LYS A 117 -13.06 32.78 -8.25
C LYS A 117 -13.13 31.55 -7.33
N ASP A 118 -14.34 31.06 -7.06
CA ASP A 118 -14.60 29.96 -6.14
C ASP A 118 -14.61 28.57 -6.81
N VAL A 119 -14.26 28.47 -8.10
CA VAL A 119 -14.24 27.19 -8.81
C VAL A 119 -13.22 26.22 -8.23
N CYS A 120 -12.09 26.73 -7.72
CA CYS A 120 -11.07 25.93 -7.06
C CYS A 120 -11.15 26.21 -5.56
N ALA A 121 -11.06 25.20 -4.70
CA ALA A 121 -11.19 25.40 -3.26
C ALA A 121 -9.98 26.18 -2.70
N ARG A 122 -10.20 27.10 -1.74
CA ARG A 122 -9.13 27.89 -1.09
C ARG A 122 -7.95 27.07 -0.50
N PRO A 123 -8.10 25.81 -0.03
CA PRO A 123 -6.94 25.03 0.40
C PRO A 123 -5.93 24.72 -0.71
N LEU A 124 -6.31 24.93 -1.98
CA LEU A 124 -5.45 24.68 -3.13
C LEU A 124 -4.66 25.91 -3.58
N HIS A 125 -4.99 27.13 -3.17
CA HIS A 125 -4.33 28.37 -3.61
C HIS A 125 -4.40 29.44 -2.51
N ASP A 126 -3.41 30.34 -2.40
CA ASP A 126 -3.43 31.39 -1.37
C ASP A 126 -4.48 32.47 -1.66
N THR A 127 -4.53 32.91 -2.91
CA THR A 127 -5.42 33.95 -3.40
C THR A 127 -5.88 33.65 -4.81
N ALA A 128 -7.04 34.20 -5.18
CA ALA A 128 -7.59 34.07 -6.52
C ALA A 128 -7.97 35.44 -7.08
N VAL A 129 -7.53 35.71 -8.31
CA VAL A 129 -7.81 36.91 -9.08
C VAL A 129 -8.60 36.56 -10.33
N GLU A 130 -9.49 37.46 -10.70
CA GLU A 130 -10.42 37.26 -11.80
C GLU A 130 -10.06 38.16 -12.98
N VAL A 131 -10.05 37.59 -14.17
CA VAL A 131 -9.82 38.30 -15.42
C VAL A 131 -11.12 38.39 -16.19
N ASN A 132 -11.50 39.62 -16.57
CA ASN A 132 -12.70 39.85 -17.36
C ASN A 132 -12.45 39.48 -18.83
N LYS A 133 -12.68 38.22 -19.15
CA LYS A 133 -12.67 37.69 -20.51
C LYS A 133 -13.76 36.63 -20.64
N ARG A 134 -14.35 36.43 -21.81
CA ARG A 134 -15.42 35.41 -22.01
C ARG A 134 -15.36 34.84 -23.41
N VAL A 135 -15.40 33.51 -23.48
CA VAL A 135 -15.50 32.74 -24.72
C VAL A 135 -16.58 31.68 -24.53
N THR A 136 -17.25 31.27 -25.60
CA THR A 136 -18.25 30.19 -25.57
C THR A 136 -18.12 29.32 -26.82
N VAL A 137 -18.57 28.08 -26.76
CA VAL A 137 -18.63 27.17 -27.91
C VAL A 137 -19.97 27.40 -28.61
N GLU A 138 -19.97 27.60 -29.93
CA GLU A 138 -21.20 27.91 -30.68
C GLU A 138 -22.07 26.68 -30.99
N ASP A 139 -21.51 25.47 -30.93
CA ASP A 139 -22.22 24.22 -31.21
C ASP A 139 -22.14 23.23 -30.02
N TYR A 140 -22.97 22.18 -30.02
CA TYR A 140 -23.00 21.14 -28.99
C TYR A 140 -23.50 19.79 -29.53
N ASP A 141 -23.06 18.67 -28.92
CA ASP A 141 -23.26 17.30 -29.43
C ASP A 141 -24.72 16.87 -29.66
N LEU A 142 -25.68 17.51 -28.98
CA LEU A 142 -27.12 17.22 -29.08
C LEU A 142 -27.89 18.32 -29.82
N ASN A 143 -27.20 19.17 -30.57
CA ASN A 143 -27.84 20.20 -31.36
C ASN A 143 -28.69 19.54 -32.47
N PRO A 144 -30.02 19.73 -32.49
CA PRO A 144 -30.88 19.16 -33.54
C PRO A 144 -30.62 19.79 -34.92
N PHE A 145 -29.88 20.90 -34.97
CA PHE A 145 -29.48 21.62 -36.17
C PHE A 145 -27.96 21.90 -36.14
N PRO A 146 -27.11 20.86 -36.30
CA PRO A 146 -25.67 20.99 -36.18
C PRO A 146 -25.13 22.00 -37.20
N MET A 147 -24.16 22.81 -36.78
CA MET A 147 -23.58 23.81 -37.66
C MET A 147 -22.65 23.18 -38.69
N ASP A 148 -22.59 23.73 -39.89
CA ASP A 148 -21.56 23.37 -40.86
C ASP A 148 -20.20 23.89 -40.39
N LYS A 149 -19.43 23.00 -39.76
CA LYS A 149 -18.08 23.29 -39.28
C LYS A 149 -17.09 23.58 -40.41
N THR A 150 -17.46 23.50 -41.69
CA THR A 150 -16.57 23.84 -42.82
C THR A 150 -16.86 25.19 -43.47
N ALA A 151 -17.98 25.83 -43.12
CA ALA A 151 -18.37 27.12 -43.67
C ALA A 151 -17.34 28.24 -43.36
N GLU A 152 -17.20 29.21 -44.26
CA GLU A 152 -16.40 30.40 -44.01
C GLU A 152 -16.98 31.22 -42.85
N LEU A 153 -16.12 31.64 -41.93
CA LEU A 153 -16.52 32.49 -40.80
C LEU A 153 -16.57 33.95 -41.27
N THR A 154 -17.76 34.56 -41.26
CA THR A 154 -17.96 35.97 -41.64
C THR A 154 -18.02 36.94 -40.45
N ASP A 155 -18.21 36.41 -39.25
CA ASP A 155 -18.29 37.19 -38.01
C ASP A 155 -16.90 37.28 -37.36
N PRO A 156 -16.34 38.49 -37.13
CA PRO A 156 -15.01 38.66 -36.55
C PRO A 156 -14.89 38.15 -35.10
N ALA A 157 -16.00 37.99 -34.39
CA ALA A 157 -16.00 37.40 -33.04
C ALA A 157 -15.91 35.87 -33.05
N LEU A 158 -16.00 35.23 -34.22
CA LEU A 158 -15.88 33.78 -34.37
C LEU A 158 -14.45 33.37 -34.71
N VAL A 159 -13.96 32.39 -33.97
CA VAL A 159 -12.65 31.79 -34.21
C VAL A 159 -12.83 30.29 -34.41
N ARG A 160 -12.21 29.77 -35.48
CA ARG A 160 -12.09 28.34 -35.71
C ARG A 160 -10.88 27.82 -34.96
N THR A 161 -11.09 26.88 -34.05
CA THR A 161 -10.00 26.24 -33.30
C THR A 161 -9.28 25.22 -34.18
N THR A 162 -8.10 24.78 -33.74
CA THR A 162 -7.33 23.73 -34.42
C THR A 162 -8.07 22.38 -34.51
N SER A 163 -9.01 22.13 -33.59
CA SER A 163 -9.86 20.93 -33.62
C SER A 163 -11.05 21.04 -34.58
N GLY A 164 -11.22 22.20 -35.24
CA GLY A 164 -12.34 22.46 -36.14
C GLY A 164 -13.61 23.00 -35.46
N GLU A 165 -13.61 23.07 -34.13
CA GLU A 165 -14.71 23.69 -33.38
C GLU A 165 -14.76 25.20 -33.60
N ILE A 166 -15.96 25.77 -33.49
CA ILE A 166 -16.17 27.20 -33.63
C ILE A 166 -16.46 27.77 -32.24
N ILE A 167 -15.63 28.72 -31.81
CA ILE A 167 -15.81 29.45 -30.56
C ILE A 167 -16.12 30.92 -30.84
N ARG A 168 -16.93 31.53 -29.98
CA ARG A 168 -17.22 32.95 -30.00
C ARG A 168 -16.52 33.65 -28.85
N ILE A 169 -15.83 34.75 -29.16
CA ILE A 169 -15.28 35.68 -28.17
C ILE A 169 -16.37 36.66 -27.77
N LEU A 170 -16.89 36.53 -26.54
CA LEU A 170 -17.92 37.40 -25.98
C LEU A 170 -17.32 38.63 -25.29
N GLN A 171 -16.12 38.50 -24.74
CA GLN A 171 -15.36 39.57 -24.10
C GLN A 171 -13.88 39.34 -24.35
N GLU A 172 -13.24 40.30 -25.02
CA GLU A 172 -11.81 40.32 -25.29
C GLU A 172 -10.98 40.48 -24.01
N LEU A 173 -9.75 39.99 -24.06
CA LEU A 173 -8.78 40.09 -22.98
C LEU A 173 -8.15 41.48 -22.95
N ASP A 174 -8.30 42.19 -21.83
CA ASP A 174 -7.60 43.45 -21.58
C ASP A 174 -6.25 43.19 -20.88
N LEU A 175 -5.16 43.24 -21.64
CA LEU A 175 -3.82 42.96 -21.13
C LEU A 175 -3.30 44.02 -20.16
N GLU A 176 -3.73 45.28 -20.27
CA GLU A 176 -3.31 46.33 -19.35
C GLU A 176 -3.98 46.15 -17.98
N ALA A 177 -5.27 45.82 -17.95
CA ALA A 177 -5.96 45.46 -16.72
C ALA A 177 -5.36 44.21 -16.04
N VAL A 178 -4.96 43.20 -16.84
CA VAL A 178 -4.24 42.03 -16.33
C VAL A 178 -2.87 42.41 -15.77
N ARG A 179 -2.13 43.29 -16.45
CA ARG A 179 -0.80 43.77 -15.99
C ARG A 179 -0.90 44.40 -14.60
N GLU A 180 -1.86 45.30 -14.37
CA GLU A 180 -2.10 45.91 -13.06
C GLU A 180 -2.41 44.86 -11.99
N THR A 181 -3.24 43.87 -12.33
CA THR A 181 -3.58 42.77 -11.42
C THR A 181 -2.34 41.94 -11.03
N LEU A 182 -1.50 41.60 -12.01
CA LEU A 182 -0.28 40.82 -11.78
C LEU A 182 0.78 41.61 -10.98
N LEU A 183 0.91 42.92 -11.22
CA LEU A 183 1.79 43.79 -10.42
C LEU A 183 1.32 43.85 -8.96
N GLY A 184 0.01 43.88 -8.70
CA GLY A 184 -0.55 43.76 -7.35
C GLY A 184 -0.15 42.46 -6.64
N LEU A 185 -0.24 41.32 -7.34
CA LEU A 185 0.21 40.03 -6.81
C LEU A 185 1.72 40.00 -6.52
N GLN A 186 2.52 40.67 -7.36
CA GLN A 186 3.95 40.76 -7.15
C GLN A 186 4.30 41.59 -5.89
N ALA A 187 3.54 42.66 -5.63
CA ALA A 187 3.66 43.46 -4.41
C ALA A 187 3.30 42.66 -3.14
N GLU A 188 2.42 41.67 -3.25
CA GLU A 188 2.12 40.69 -2.19
C GLU A 188 3.13 39.53 -2.09
N ALA A 189 4.23 39.60 -2.85
CA ALA A 189 5.32 38.63 -2.91
C ALA A 189 4.96 37.25 -3.49
N TYR A 190 3.95 37.17 -4.37
CA TYR A 190 3.70 35.96 -5.15
C TYR A 190 4.71 35.82 -6.29
N THR A 191 5.33 34.65 -6.41
CA THR A 191 6.30 34.31 -7.47
C THR A 191 5.82 33.18 -8.39
N SER A 192 4.71 32.55 -8.06
CA SER A 192 4.11 31.42 -8.78
C SER A 192 2.63 31.70 -9.10
N LEU A 193 2.19 31.31 -10.31
CA LEU A 193 0.83 31.49 -10.80
C LEU A 193 0.27 30.20 -11.42
N ALA A 194 -0.98 29.91 -11.11
CA ALA A 194 -1.80 28.93 -11.82
C ALA A 194 -2.89 29.65 -12.62
N ILE A 195 -2.94 29.46 -13.94
CA ILE A 195 -3.90 30.14 -14.81
C ILE A 195 -4.90 29.13 -15.36
N ALA A 196 -6.20 29.30 -15.04
CA ALA A 196 -7.28 28.48 -15.61
C ALA A 196 -8.45 29.31 -16.09
N PHE A 197 -8.71 29.26 -17.38
CA PHE A 197 -9.82 29.96 -18.00
C PHE A 197 -10.89 29.02 -18.57
N MET A 198 -12.14 29.49 -18.56
CA MET A 198 -13.24 28.78 -19.21
C MET A 198 -12.94 28.57 -20.70
N HIS A 199 -13.23 27.34 -21.16
CA HIS A 199 -12.99 26.82 -22.52
C HIS A 199 -11.54 26.89 -23.06
N SER A 200 -10.53 27.04 -22.20
CA SER A 200 -9.13 27.05 -22.64
C SER A 200 -8.63 25.75 -23.27
N TYR A 201 -9.31 24.62 -23.03
CA TYR A 201 -9.07 23.35 -23.72
C TYR A 201 -9.34 23.40 -25.23
N LEU A 202 -10.13 24.38 -25.69
CA LEU A 202 -10.40 24.66 -27.12
C LEU A 202 -9.74 25.95 -27.60
N PHE A 203 -9.66 26.96 -26.74
CA PHE A 203 -9.09 28.28 -27.05
C PHE A 203 -8.06 28.72 -25.99
N PRO A 204 -6.82 28.21 -26.07
CA PRO A 204 -5.79 28.45 -25.07
C PRO A 204 -5.18 29.87 -25.13
N ASP A 205 -5.40 30.60 -26.22
CA ASP A 205 -4.75 31.87 -26.55
C ASP A 205 -4.77 32.90 -25.41
N HIS A 206 -5.90 33.06 -24.71
CA HIS A 206 -5.96 33.97 -23.57
C HIS A 206 -5.07 33.51 -22.40
N GLU A 207 -4.99 32.21 -22.11
CA GLU A 207 -4.06 31.72 -21.07
C GLU A 207 -2.61 31.95 -21.51
N THR A 208 -2.29 31.68 -22.78
CA THR A 208 -0.94 31.88 -23.33
C THR A 208 -0.49 33.33 -23.25
N GLN A 209 -1.39 34.28 -23.56
CA GLN A 209 -1.09 35.72 -23.47
C GLN A 209 -0.86 36.18 -22.03
N VAL A 210 -1.71 35.77 -21.09
CA VAL A 210 -1.53 36.09 -19.66
C VAL A 210 -0.26 35.44 -19.10
N ALA A 211 0.05 34.21 -19.52
CA ALA A 211 1.25 33.52 -19.09
C ALA A 211 2.53 34.19 -19.61
N ALA A 212 2.53 34.66 -20.87
CA ALA A 212 3.64 35.43 -21.44
C ALA A 212 3.88 36.72 -20.66
N LEU A 213 2.81 37.48 -20.40
CA LEU A 213 2.87 38.71 -19.60
C LEU A 213 3.39 38.46 -18.17
N ALA A 214 2.94 37.40 -17.51
CA ALA A 214 3.43 37.04 -16.19
C ALA A 214 4.94 36.71 -16.20
N ARG A 215 5.41 35.99 -17.21
CA ARG A 215 6.84 35.68 -17.36
C ARG A 215 7.67 36.94 -17.62
N GLU A 216 7.17 37.88 -18.43
CA GLU A 216 7.79 39.19 -18.65
C GLU A 216 7.90 40.02 -17.37
N LEU A 217 6.86 39.97 -16.52
CA LEU A 217 6.84 40.65 -15.23
C LEU A 217 7.77 39.99 -14.19
N GLY A 218 8.29 38.79 -14.45
CA GLY A 218 9.26 38.12 -13.58
C GLY A 218 8.65 37.09 -12.62
N PHE A 219 7.42 36.63 -12.87
CA PHE A 219 6.91 35.42 -12.19
C PHE A 219 7.77 34.22 -12.60
N ARG A 220 8.25 33.47 -11.61
CA ARG A 220 9.23 32.40 -11.81
C ARG A 220 8.58 31.11 -12.29
N TYR A 221 7.39 30.82 -11.79
CA TYR A 221 6.62 29.63 -12.12
C TYR A 221 5.25 30.05 -12.63
N VAL A 222 4.94 29.72 -13.88
CA VAL A 222 3.67 30.09 -14.53
C VAL A 222 3.15 28.86 -15.25
N THR A 223 2.05 28.31 -14.75
CA THR A 223 1.40 27.12 -15.29
C THR A 223 0.05 27.48 -15.89
N THR A 224 -0.26 26.90 -17.05
CA THR A 224 -1.54 27.10 -17.73
C THR A 224 -2.33 25.80 -17.76
N SER A 225 -3.64 25.93 -17.61
CA SER A 225 -4.51 24.77 -17.52
C SER A 225 -4.68 24.05 -18.87
N ALA A 226 -4.53 24.77 -19.98
CA ALA A 226 -4.51 24.19 -21.32
C ALA A 226 -3.26 23.34 -21.59
N GLU A 227 -2.11 23.68 -21.01
CA GLU A 227 -0.88 22.86 -21.12
C GLU A 227 -0.93 21.65 -20.17
N VAL A 228 -1.42 21.85 -18.94
CA VAL A 228 -1.42 20.81 -17.90
C VAL A 228 -2.54 19.76 -18.10
N SER A 229 -3.76 20.20 -18.42
CA SER A 229 -4.92 19.32 -18.53
C SER A 229 -5.97 19.87 -19.51
N PRO A 230 -5.77 19.68 -20.83
CA PRO A 230 -6.69 20.18 -21.87
C PRO A 230 -7.99 19.35 -21.95
N VAL A 231 -8.76 19.31 -20.85
CA VAL A 231 -10.06 18.62 -20.76
C VAL A 231 -11.18 19.63 -20.54
N VAL A 232 -12.41 19.33 -21.00
CA VAL A 232 -13.57 20.23 -20.88
C VAL A 232 -13.92 20.60 -19.43
N LYS A 233 -13.79 19.64 -18.50
CA LYS A 233 -14.21 19.73 -17.09
C LYS A 233 -13.48 20.87 -16.34
N TYR A 234 -14.13 22.04 -16.18
CA TYR A 234 -13.46 23.25 -15.68
C TYR A 234 -12.95 23.16 -14.23
N LEU A 235 -13.76 22.62 -13.31
CA LEU A 235 -13.34 22.36 -11.93
C LEU A 235 -12.09 21.46 -11.89
N ARG A 236 -12.14 20.37 -12.66
CA ARG A 236 -11.04 19.40 -12.76
C ARG A 236 -9.77 20.05 -13.28
N ARG A 237 -9.88 20.78 -14.40
CA ARG A 237 -8.76 21.50 -15.02
C ARG A 237 -8.16 22.56 -14.09
N SER A 238 -9.00 23.28 -13.35
CA SER A 238 -8.57 24.26 -12.33
C SER A 238 -7.81 23.59 -11.18
N ASN A 239 -8.31 22.46 -10.65
CA ASN A 239 -7.63 21.71 -9.60
C ASN A 239 -6.26 21.16 -10.06
N SER A 240 -6.16 20.70 -11.31
CA SER A 240 -4.92 20.17 -11.86
C SER A 240 -3.83 21.24 -11.99
N VAL A 241 -4.17 22.41 -12.55
CA VAL A 241 -3.18 23.50 -12.69
C VAL A 241 -2.77 24.07 -11.33
N CYS A 242 -3.70 24.14 -10.37
CA CYS A 242 -3.39 24.54 -8.99
C CYS A 242 -2.47 23.52 -8.30
N SER A 243 -2.70 22.23 -8.50
CA SER A 243 -1.82 21.18 -7.95
C SER A 243 -0.42 21.25 -8.58
N GLU A 244 -0.33 21.49 -9.88
CA GLU A 244 0.95 21.71 -10.59
C GLU A 244 1.72 22.90 -10.03
N ALA A 245 1.05 24.05 -9.84
CA ALA A 245 1.67 25.27 -9.31
C ALA A 245 2.12 25.13 -7.84
N PHE A 246 1.50 24.24 -7.07
CA PHE A 246 1.80 24.02 -5.66
C PHE A 246 3.17 23.35 -5.45
N LEU A 247 3.56 22.39 -6.32
CA LEU A 247 4.73 21.53 -6.09
C LEU A 247 5.53 21.09 -7.33
N GLY A 248 5.09 21.38 -8.56
CA GLY A 248 5.61 20.75 -9.77
C GLY A 248 5.30 19.25 -9.74
N ASN A 249 4.20 18.83 -10.38
CA ASN A 249 3.68 17.46 -10.26
C ASN A 249 4.65 16.39 -10.76
N GLU A 250 5.67 16.77 -11.55
CA GLU A 250 6.63 15.85 -12.18
C GLU A 250 7.40 14.96 -11.18
N ALA A 251 7.54 15.36 -9.91
CA ALA A 251 8.23 14.57 -8.88
C ALA A 251 7.29 13.78 -7.95
N LEU A 252 5.97 13.93 -8.10
CA LEU A 252 4.99 13.32 -7.20
C LEU A 252 5.00 11.80 -7.33
N LEU A 253 5.17 11.09 -6.21
CA LEU A 253 5.35 9.63 -6.16
C LEU A 253 6.54 9.07 -6.96
N SER A 254 7.53 9.90 -7.31
CA SER A 254 8.71 9.46 -8.09
C SER A 254 9.52 8.37 -7.40
N GLY A 255 9.70 8.44 -6.07
CA GLY A 255 10.35 7.39 -5.27
C GLY A 255 9.60 6.05 -5.34
N PRO A 256 8.33 6.00 -4.91
CA PRO A 256 7.50 4.79 -4.98
C PRO A 256 7.37 4.22 -6.40
N ALA A 257 7.27 5.06 -7.43
CA ALA A 257 7.25 4.65 -8.83
C ALA A 257 8.52 3.87 -9.22
N GLY A 258 9.68 4.32 -8.73
CA GLY A 258 10.93 3.56 -8.78
C GLY A 258 10.78 2.15 -8.21
N GLY A 259 10.16 2.03 -7.03
CA GLY A 259 9.89 0.76 -6.38
C GLY A 259 9.06 -0.19 -7.26
N VAL A 260 7.99 0.33 -7.89
CA VAL A 260 7.15 -0.45 -8.83
C VAL A 260 7.98 -0.99 -10.00
N VAL A 261 8.84 -0.17 -10.59
CA VAL A 261 9.72 -0.59 -11.69
C VAL A 261 10.72 -1.63 -11.22
N GLY A 262 11.31 -1.44 -10.04
CA GLY A 262 12.23 -2.40 -9.44
C GLY A 262 11.56 -3.77 -9.23
N VAL A 263 10.35 -3.78 -8.68
CA VAL A 263 9.51 -4.98 -8.52
C VAL A 263 9.24 -5.65 -9.88
N ALA A 264 8.77 -4.88 -10.85
CA ALA A 264 8.42 -5.39 -12.18
C ALA A 264 9.63 -6.01 -12.92
N LYS A 265 10.81 -5.38 -12.84
CA LYS A 265 12.01 -5.84 -13.55
C LYS A 265 12.74 -6.99 -12.84
N THR A 266 12.67 -7.07 -11.51
CA THR A 266 13.53 -7.99 -10.73
C THR A 266 12.78 -9.14 -10.06
N CYS A 267 11.47 -9.00 -9.84
CA CYS A 267 10.70 -9.94 -9.02
C CYS A 267 9.53 -10.61 -9.77
N PHE A 268 9.16 -10.11 -10.96
CA PHE A 268 8.19 -10.75 -11.84
C PHE A 268 8.91 -11.66 -12.85
N ASP A 269 8.46 -12.91 -12.98
CA ASP A 269 8.92 -13.83 -14.02
C ASP A 269 7.81 -14.03 -15.05
N PRO A 270 7.99 -13.56 -16.29
CA PRO A 270 7.03 -13.77 -17.37
C PRO A 270 6.70 -15.25 -17.64
N ASN A 271 7.61 -16.18 -17.32
CA ASN A 271 7.39 -17.60 -17.52
C ASN A 271 6.48 -18.21 -16.44
N GLU A 272 6.62 -17.77 -15.19
CA GLU A 272 5.71 -18.18 -14.10
C GLU A 272 4.35 -17.49 -14.24
N GLY A 273 4.35 -16.23 -14.68
CA GLY A 273 3.14 -15.43 -14.89
C GLY A 273 2.38 -15.07 -13.61
N THR A 274 2.88 -15.45 -12.43
CA THR A 274 2.27 -15.10 -11.14
C THR A 274 2.41 -13.59 -10.89
N PRO A 275 1.29 -12.84 -10.78
CA PRO A 275 1.33 -11.42 -10.49
C PRO A 275 2.03 -11.11 -9.16
N VAL A 276 2.59 -9.90 -9.05
CA VAL A 276 3.31 -9.45 -7.87
C VAL A 276 2.64 -8.24 -7.23
N ILE A 277 2.67 -8.18 -5.91
CA ILE A 277 2.25 -7.02 -5.12
C ILE A 277 3.51 -6.42 -4.51
N GLY A 278 3.87 -5.20 -4.92
CA GLY A 278 4.94 -4.43 -4.27
C GLY A 278 4.46 -3.87 -2.93
N PHE A 279 5.23 -4.11 -1.88
CA PHE A 279 4.99 -3.61 -0.53
C PHE A 279 6.27 -2.91 -0.04
N ASP A 280 6.32 -1.58 -0.19
CA ASP A 280 7.42 -0.73 0.27
C ASP A 280 7.08 -0.14 1.63
N MET A 281 7.72 -0.59 2.70
CA MET A 281 7.52 0.00 4.02
C MET A 281 8.76 0.77 4.46
N GLY A 282 8.60 2.10 4.51
CA GLY A 282 9.59 3.04 4.98
C GLY A 282 9.42 3.42 6.45
N GLY A 283 10.05 4.54 6.83
CA GLY A 283 9.93 5.12 8.17
C GLY A 283 8.62 5.90 8.40
N THR A 284 7.95 6.39 7.36
CA THR A 284 6.78 7.27 7.52
C THR A 284 5.51 6.67 6.93
N SER A 285 5.63 6.03 5.78
CA SER A 285 4.53 5.51 4.99
C SER A 285 4.84 4.12 4.48
N THR A 286 3.81 3.50 3.93
CA THR A 286 3.90 2.29 3.13
C THR A 286 3.26 2.53 1.78
N ASP A 287 3.96 2.16 0.71
CA ASP A 287 3.49 2.25 -0.66
C ASP A 287 3.22 0.86 -1.24
N VAL A 288 2.05 0.70 -1.84
CA VAL A 288 1.56 -0.56 -2.38
C VAL A 288 1.27 -0.43 -3.87
N SER A 289 1.73 -1.39 -4.66
CA SER A 289 1.47 -1.47 -6.09
C SER A 289 1.20 -2.92 -6.53
N ARG A 290 0.56 -3.08 -7.69
CA ARG A 290 0.33 -4.39 -8.32
C ARG A 290 0.96 -4.38 -9.71
N TYR A 291 1.51 -5.53 -10.12
CA TYR A 291 2.03 -5.74 -11.47
C TYR A 291 1.79 -7.18 -11.91
N ASP A 292 1.30 -7.37 -13.13
CA ASP A 292 0.99 -8.69 -13.72
C ASP A 292 1.59 -8.90 -15.12
N GLY A 293 2.62 -8.13 -15.44
CA GLY A 293 3.19 -8.04 -16.80
C GLY A 293 2.82 -6.72 -17.49
N THR A 294 1.84 -5.99 -16.96
CA THR A 294 1.52 -4.62 -17.38
C THR A 294 1.49 -3.67 -16.19
N TYR A 295 1.87 -2.42 -16.43
CA TYR A 295 1.77 -1.37 -15.40
C TYR A 295 0.33 -0.90 -15.29
N ASP A 296 -0.18 -0.91 -14.06
CA ASP A 296 -1.44 -0.27 -13.74
C ASP A 296 -1.25 1.26 -13.65
N TYR A 297 -2.05 2.00 -14.40
CA TYR A 297 -2.06 3.47 -14.39
C TYR A 297 -3.39 4.01 -13.89
N LEU A 298 -3.33 5.12 -13.16
CA LEU A 298 -4.48 5.94 -12.83
C LEU A 298 -4.48 7.17 -13.73
N SER A 299 -5.63 7.43 -14.37
CA SER A 299 -5.88 8.68 -15.10
C SER A 299 -6.33 9.82 -14.16
N GLU A 300 -6.78 9.46 -12.96
CA GLU A 300 -7.19 10.38 -11.91
C GLU A 300 -6.94 9.73 -10.54
N THR A 301 -6.43 10.50 -9.60
CA THR A 301 -6.29 10.09 -8.20
C THR A 301 -6.62 11.24 -7.27
N THR A 302 -7.01 10.92 -6.04
CA THR A 302 -7.18 11.93 -4.99
C THR A 302 -6.12 11.73 -3.92
N ILE A 303 -5.23 12.70 -3.75
CA ILE A 303 -4.20 12.68 -2.70
C ILE A 303 -4.45 13.87 -1.77
N ALA A 304 -4.58 13.61 -0.47
CA ALA A 304 -4.90 14.64 0.53
C ALA A 304 -6.18 15.46 0.21
N GLY A 305 -7.19 14.82 -0.39
CA GLY A 305 -8.43 15.49 -0.81
C GLY A 305 -8.30 16.33 -2.10
N ARG A 306 -7.15 16.28 -2.77
CA ARG A 306 -6.87 17.02 -4.02
C ARG A 306 -6.93 16.07 -5.21
N ILE A 307 -7.68 16.45 -6.24
CA ILE A 307 -7.80 15.67 -7.48
C ILE A 307 -6.59 15.96 -8.37
N ILE A 308 -5.87 14.90 -8.73
CA ILE A 308 -4.71 14.93 -9.61
C ILE A 308 -5.07 14.14 -10.86
N THR A 309 -4.90 14.76 -12.03
CA THR A 309 -5.30 14.17 -13.32
C THR A 309 -4.13 13.77 -14.20
N THR A 310 -2.90 13.97 -13.73
CA THR A 310 -1.71 13.55 -14.46
C THR A 310 -1.64 12.02 -14.41
N PRO A 311 -1.56 11.34 -15.57
CA PRO A 311 -1.46 9.88 -15.59
C PRO A 311 -0.25 9.40 -14.81
N MET A 312 -0.46 8.51 -13.84
CA MET A 312 0.61 8.01 -12.97
C MET A 312 0.41 6.53 -12.65
N LEU A 313 1.47 5.88 -12.17
CA LEU A 313 1.37 4.50 -11.71
C LEU A 313 0.35 4.41 -10.57
N ASN A 314 -0.44 3.34 -10.57
CA ASN A 314 -1.39 3.06 -9.51
C ASN A 314 -0.64 2.61 -8.25
N ILE A 315 -0.38 3.57 -7.37
CA ILE A 315 0.31 3.37 -6.11
C ILE A 315 -0.63 3.81 -4.99
N ALA A 316 -0.94 2.89 -4.09
CA ALA A 316 -1.72 3.18 -2.90
C ALA A 316 -0.76 3.43 -1.73
N THR A 317 -0.75 4.66 -1.21
CA THR A 317 0.05 5.05 -0.05
C THR A 317 -0.80 5.04 1.22
N VAL A 318 -0.26 4.49 2.31
CA VAL A 318 -0.85 4.59 3.66
C VAL A 318 0.13 5.22 4.63
N ALA A 319 -0.37 6.05 5.54
CA ALA A 319 0.40 6.70 6.61
C ALA A 319 0.72 5.73 7.77
N ALA A 320 1.29 4.58 7.42
CA ALA A 320 1.77 3.56 8.35
C ALA A 320 3.18 3.14 7.93
N GLY A 321 4.16 3.36 8.79
CA GLY A 321 5.57 3.01 8.58
C GLY A 321 6.28 2.77 9.91
N GLY A 322 7.60 2.58 9.89
CA GLY A 322 8.36 2.29 11.11
C GLY A 322 8.29 3.40 12.18
N GLY A 323 8.11 4.65 11.79
CA GLY A 323 8.02 5.82 12.65
C GLY A 323 6.59 6.24 13.00
N SER A 324 5.57 5.50 12.56
CA SER A 324 4.17 5.80 12.93
C SER A 324 3.99 5.74 14.44
N ILE A 325 3.41 6.80 14.99
CA ILE A 325 3.30 7.01 16.43
C ILE A 325 2.27 6.05 17.03
N LEU A 326 2.60 5.49 18.19
CA LEU A 326 1.73 4.63 18.99
C LEU A 326 1.13 5.42 20.14
N PHE A 327 -0.19 5.39 20.28
CA PHE A 327 -0.89 5.98 21.41
C PHE A 327 -2.17 5.23 21.74
N ALA A 328 -2.63 5.40 22.98
CA ALA A 328 -3.92 4.89 23.42
C ALA A 328 -4.97 6.01 23.33
N ARG A 329 -6.18 5.69 22.88
CA ARG A 329 -7.32 6.62 22.92
C ARG A 329 -8.57 5.85 23.32
N ASN A 330 -9.16 6.22 24.46
CA ASN A 330 -10.34 5.54 25.02
C ASN A 330 -10.15 4.02 25.16
N GLY A 331 -8.96 3.59 25.60
CA GLY A 331 -8.61 2.18 25.77
C GLY A 331 -8.30 1.42 24.47
N LEU A 332 -8.34 2.08 23.31
CA LEU A 332 -8.04 1.48 22.01
C LEU A 332 -6.59 1.74 21.59
N PHE A 333 -5.96 0.73 20.99
CA PHE A 333 -4.68 0.85 20.31
C PHE A 333 -4.82 1.68 19.05
N VAL A 334 -4.03 2.75 18.91
CA VAL A 334 -3.98 3.58 17.70
C VAL A 334 -2.55 3.69 17.18
N VAL A 335 -2.41 3.55 15.87
CA VAL A 335 -1.14 3.67 15.14
C VAL A 335 -1.28 4.72 14.05
N GLY A 336 -0.47 5.78 14.11
CA GLY A 336 -0.55 6.90 13.17
C GLY A 336 -1.85 7.72 13.29
N PRO A 337 -2.16 8.59 12.31
CA PRO A 337 -1.46 8.79 11.04
C PRO A 337 -0.13 9.56 11.18
N ASP A 338 0.10 10.21 12.32
CA ASP A 338 1.32 10.98 12.56
C ASP A 338 2.55 10.07 12.65
N SER A 339 3.68 10.57 12.16
CA SER A 339 4.98 9.89 12.18
C SER A 339 5.99 10.72 12.94
N ALA A 340 6.88 10.06 13.67
CA ALA A 340 8.00 10.69 14.37
C ALA A 340 9.12 11.19 13.44
N GLY A 341 9.09 10.80 12.15
CA GLY A 341 10.10 11.18 11.16
C GLY A 341 11.52 10.78 11.55
N ALA A 342 12.52 11.55 11.11
CA ALA A 342 13.93 11.40 11.52
C ALA A 342 14.31 12.28 12.73
N HIS A 343 13.49 13.29 13.03
CA HIS A 343 13.63 14.17 14.19
C HIS A 343 12.24 14.60 14.71
N PRO A 344 11.90 14.37 16.00
CA PRO A 344 12.75 13.77 17.03
C PRO A 344 13.00 12.26 16.80
N GLY A 345 12.31 11.63 15.85
CA GLY A 345 12.45 10.20 15.57
C GLY A 345 11.78 9.31 16.62
N PRO A 346 11.87 7.98 16.47
CA PRO A 346 11.44 7.00 17.48
C PRO A 346 12.00 7.26 18.89
N ALA A 347 11.33 6.74 19.92
CA ALA A 347 11.82 6.87 21.30
C ALA A 347 13.21 6.23 21.47
N CYS A 348 13.49 5.17 20.71
CA CYS A 348 14.78 4.51 20.68
C CYS A 348 15.92 5.34 20.07
N ASP A 349 15.66 6.47 19.40
CA ASP A 349 16.71 7.31 18.79
C ASP A 349 17.45 8.19 19.81
N ARG A 350 17.03 8.18 21.08
CA ARG A 350 17.62 8.95 22.20
C ARG A 350 17.50 10.48 22.07
N LYS A 351 16.53 10.96 21.28
CA LYS A 351 16.22 12.40 21.10
C LYS A 351 14.92 12.84 21.78
N GLY A 352 14.32 11.98 22.61
CA GLY A 352 13.08 12.28 23.35
C GLY A 352 11.78 12.06 22.56
N GLY A 353 11.84 11.38 21.40
CA GLY A 353 10.67 11.13 20.55
C GLY A 353 9.63 10.15 21.12
N PRO A 354 8.44 10.05 20.50
CA PRO A 354 7.30 9.23 20.96
C PRO A 354 7.51 7.73 20.70
N LEU A 355 6.63 6.87 21.25
CA LEU A 355 6.62 5.44 20.88
C LEU A 355 6.22 5.28 19.42
N THR A 356 6.89 4.39 18.69
CA THR A 356 6.64 4.10 17.27
C THR A 356 6.59 2.60 16.97
N VAL A 357 6.22 2.23 15.74
CA VAL A 357 6.27 0.83 15.28
C VAL A 357 7.69 0.23 15.37
N THR A 358 8.73 1.04 15.12
CA THR A 358 10.14 0.66 15.32
C THR A 358 10.44 0.35 16.78
N ASP A 359 9.91 1.17 17.70
CA ASP A 359 10.02 0.91 19.14
C ASP A 359 9.34 -0.41 19.53
N ALA A 360 8.18 -0.73 18.98
CA ALA A 360 7.50 -2.01 19.23
C ALA A 360 8.34 -3.20 18.74
N ASN A 361 8.89 -3.11 17.51
CA ASN A 361 9.77 -4.15 16.99
C ASN A 361 11.06 -4.29 17.80
N LEU A 362 11.65 -3.18 18.26
CA LEU A 362 12.79 -3.20 19.17
C LEU A 362 12.43 -3.87 20.50
N PHE A 363 11.32 -3.46 21.10
CA PHE A 363 10.86 -3.95 22.40
C PHE A 363 10.59 -5.45 22.40
N LEU A 364 10.02 -5.98 21.32
CA LEU A 364 9.74 -7.41 21.16
C LEU A 364 10.96 -8.23 20.68
N GLY A 365 12.14 -7.62 20.60
CA GLY A 365 13.37 -8.30 20.17
C GLY A 365 13.42 -8.63 18.68
N ARG A 366 12.62 -7.98 17.82
CA ARG A 366 12.62 -8.22 16.36
C ARG A 366 13.73 -7.46 15.61
N LEU A 367 14.44 -6.56 16.30
CA LEU A 367 15.59 -5.82 15.78
C LEU A 367 16.88 -6.27 16.45
N VAL A 368 17.92 -6.52 15.66
CA VAL A 368 19.23 -6.93 16.18
C VAL A 368 20.13 -5.71 16.36
N LEU A 369 20.23 -5.24 17.60
CA LEU A 369 20.92 -4.00 17.98
C LEU A 369 22.37 -3.91 17.48
N SER A 370 23.12 -5.01 17.52
CA SER A 370 24.53 -5.04 17.11
C SER A 370 24.76 -4.76 15.62
N SER A 371 23.71 -4.85 14.81
CA SER A 371 23.77 -4.63 13.37
C SER A 371 23.28 -3.25 12.93
N PHE A 372 22.75 -2.45 13.86
CA PHE A 372 22.43 -1.05 13.60
C PHE A 372 23.69 -0.18 13.74
N PRO A 373 23.90 0.80 12.85
CA PRO A 373 25.01 1.74 13.01
C PRO A 373 24.82 2.55 14.30
N SER A 374 25.90 2.74 15.05
CA SER A 374 25.91 3.56 16.26
C SER A 374 25.92 5.05 15.88
N ILE A 375 24.77 5.55 15.41
CA ILE A 375 24.59 6.94 14.93
C ILE A 375 23.58 7.73 15.78
N PHE A 376 23.22 7.22 16.96
CA PHE A 376 22.20 7.80 17.82
C PHE A 376 22.80 8.59 18.99
N GLY A 377 21.95 9.34 19.69
CA GLY A 377 22.35 10.18 20.82
C GLY A 377 23.00 11.51 20.42
N PRO A 378 23.37 12.35 21.41
CA PRO A 378 23.81 13.74 21.17
C PRO A 378 25.06 13.88 20.28
N ASN A 379 25.93 12.86 20.28
CA ASN A 379 27.18 12.85 19.51
C ASN A 379 27.14 11.92 18.28
N ALA A 380 25.97 11.34 17.96
CA ALA A 380 25.78 10.40 16.85
C ALA A 380 26.76 9.20 16.85
N ASP A 381 27.00 8.61 18.03
CA ASP A 381 27.96 7.54 18.27
C ASP A 381 27.40 6.38 19.14
N GLN A 382 26.11 6.43 19.51
CA GLN A 382 25.47 5.46 20.40
C GLN A 382 24.55 4.49 19.64
N PRO A 383 24.33 3.27 20.16
CA PRO A 383 23.29 2.37 19.67
C PRO A 383 21.89 2.84 20.09
N LEU A 384 20.86 2.20 19.51
CA LEU A 384 19.46 2.42 19.87
C LEU A 384 19.23 2.30 21.40
N GLY A 385 18.35 3.15 21.91
CA GLY A 385 18.03 3.30 23.33
C GLY A 385 16.88 2.42 23.81
N TYR A 386 17.18 1.16 24.18
CA TYR A 386 16.17 0.21 24.66
C TYR A 386 15.42 0.66 25.93
N ALA A 387 16.13 1.26 26.90
CA ALA A 387 15.55 1.60 28.20
C ALA A 387 14.42 2.65 28.12
N ALA A 388 14.47 3.57 27.16
CA ALA A 388 13.41 4.56 26.96
C ALA A 388 12.13 3.89 26.45
N THR A 389 12.26 2.98 25.48
CA THR A 389 11.18 2.20 24.92
C THR A 389 10.48 1.34 25.98
N VAL A 390 11.23 0.65 26.84
CA VAL A 390 10.68 -0.17 27.94
C VAL A 390 9.78 0.64 28.86
N ARG A 391 10.27 1.78 29.35
CA ARG A 391 9.49 2.63 30.28
C ARG A 391 8.18 3.12 29.65
N LYS A 392 8.25 3.59 28.40
CA LYS A 392 7.06 4.07 27.70
C LYS A 392 6.03 2.95 27.43
N PHE A 393 6.47 1.73 27.12
CA PHE A 393 5.55 0.60 26.98
C PHE A 393 4.90 0.19 28.31
N GLN A 394 5.62 0.30 29.43
CA GLN A 394 5.02 0.09 30.76
C GLN A 394 3.94 1.13 31.05
N GLU A 395 4.21 2.41 30.77
CA GLU A 395 3.28 3.52 30.99
C GLU A 395 2.00 3.37 30.15
N ILE A 396 2.13 3.18 28.82
CA ILE A 396 0.96 3.06 27.93
C ILE A 396 0.13 1.81 28.22
N THR A 397 0.77 0.71 28.65
CA THR A 397 0.06 -0.52 29.01
C THR A 397 -0.75 -0.32 30.29
N GLN A 398 -0.17 0.36 31.29
CA GLN A 398 -0.89 0.72 32.51
C GLN A 398 -2.09 1.62 32.21
N GLU A 399 -1.93 2.58 31.30
CA GLU A 399 -3.03 3.44 30.83
C GLU A 399 -4.16 2.62 30.19
N ILE A 400 -3.84 1.75 29.23
CA ILE A 400 -4.82 0.90 28.54
C ILE A 400 -5.56 0.00 29.52
N ASN A 401 -4.83 -0.68 30.42
CA ASN A 401 -5.42 -1.56 31.42
C ASN A 401 -6.36 -0.79 32.37
N THR A 402 -5.99 0.43 32.76
CA THR A 402 -6.83 1.29 33.61
C THR A 402 -8.12 1.71 32.91
N GLN A 403 -8.07 2.01 31.61
CA GLN A 403 -9.24 2.45 30.83
C GLN A 403 -10.16 1.29 30.42
N THR A 404 -9.63 0.10 30.20
CA THR A 404 -10.39 -1.06 29.66
C THR A 404 -10.77 -2.10 30.71
N GLY A 405 -10.12 -2.11 31.88
CA GLY A 405 -10.23 -3.19 32.86
C GLY A 405 -9.54 -4.49 32.44
N GLN A 406 -8.77 -4.47 31.35
CA GLN A 406 -7.94 -5.61 30.92
C GLN A 406 -6.66 -5.70 31.76
N ASN A 407 -5.95 -6.83 31.64
CA ASN A 407 -4.68 -7.08 32.34
C ASN A 407 -3.60 -7.52 31.34
N LEU A 408 -3.32 -6.66 30.37
CA LEU A 408 -2.32 -6.92 29.34
C LEU A 408 -0.90 -6.73 29.90
N THR A 409 0.05 -7.53 29.43
CA THR A 409 1.48 -7.26 29.63
C THR A 409 1.98 -6.21 28.63
N PRO A 410 3.12 -5.54 28.92
CA PRO A 410 3.73 -4.61 27.96
C PRO A 410 4.05 -5.24 26.60
N GLU A 411 4.43 -6.51 26.57
CA GLU A 411 4.69 -7.26 25.34
C GLU A 411 3.41 -7.51 24.55
N GLU A 412 2.31 -7.88 25.21
CA GLU A 412 1.00 -8.05 24.58
C GLU A 412 0.50 -6.72 24.01
N ALA A 413 0.69 -5.61 24.73
CA ALA A 413 0.35 -4.28 24.24
C ALA A 413 1.17 -3.88 23.01
N ALA A 414 2.50 -4.09 23.03
CA ALA A 414 3.38 -3.82 21.91
C ALA A 414 3.02 -4.69 20.68
N LEU A 415 2.71 -5.97 20.88
CA LEU A 415 2.22 -6.85 19.82
C LEU A 415 0.87 -6.39 19.26
N GLY A 416 -0.03 -5.91 20.13
CA GLY A 416 -1.30 -5.29 19.77
C GLY A 416 -1.11 -4.12 18.80
N PHE A 417 -0.19 -3.21 19.09
CA PHE A 417 0.14 -2.10 18.18
C PHE A 417 0.68 -2.59 16.83
N ILE A 418 1.57 -3.60 16.80
CA ILE A 418 2.04 -4.17 15.54
C ILE A 418 0.90 -4.80 14.73
N ASN A 419 -0.04 -5.47 15.40
CA ASN A 419 -1.20 -6.05 14.74
C ASN A 419 -2.09 -4.98 14.09
N ILE A 420 -2.32 -3.84 14.76
CA ILE A 420 -3.04 -2.70 14.18
C ILE A 420 -2.27 -2.11 13.00
N ALA A 421 -0.94 -1.95 13.11
CA ALA A 421 -0.11 -1.46 12.01
C ALA A 421 -0.22 -2.39 10.77
N ASN A 422 -0.12 -3.70 10.98
CA ASN A 422 -0.25 -4.71 9.90
C ASN A 422 -1.63 -4.70 9.26
N GLU A 423 -2.68 -4.50 10.05
CA GLU A 423 -4.05 -4.39 9.52
C GLU A 423 -4.21 -3.13 8.66
N THR A 424 -3.74 -1.98 9.15
CA THR A 424 -3.72 -0.71 8.40
C THR A 424 -2.96 -0.84 7.08
N MET A 425 -1.82 -1.54 7.07
CA MET A 425 -1.03 -1.80 5.88
C MET A 425 -1.63 -2.86 4.93
N SER A 426 -2.52 -3.74 5.42
CA SER A 426 -3.19 -4.75 4.58
C SER A 426 -4.33 -4.16 3.75
N ARG A 427 -4.99 -3.09 4.24
CA ARG A 427 -6.09 -2.39 3.56
C ARG A 427 -5.74 -1.88 2.15
N PRO A 428 -4.64 -1.11 1.93
CA PRO A 428 -4.28 -0.67 0.58
C PRO A 428 -3.97 -1.84 -0.36
N ILE A 429 -3.50 -2.98 0.15
CA ILE A 429 -3.29 -4.19 -0.67
C ILE A 429 -4.63 -4.76 -1.14
N ARG A 430 -5.64 -4.86 -0.27
CA ARG A 430 -7.01 -5.26 -0.67
C ARG A 430 -7.60 -4.29 -1.70
N ASN A 431 -7.39 -2.98 -1.53
CA ASN A 431 -7.84 -1.99 -2.51
C ASN A 431 -7.14 -2.13 -3.87
N ALA A 432 -5.83 -2.41 -3.88
CA ALA A 432 -5.08 -2.64 -5.11
C ALA A 432 -5.43 -3.97 -5.80
N THR A 433 -6.14 -4.88 -5.12
CA THR A 433 -6.46 -6.23 -5.60
C THR A 433 -7.97 -6.50 -5.61
N GLU A 434 -8.57 -6.82 -4.47
CA GLU A 434 -9.98 -7.23 -4.31
C GLU A 434 -10.96 -6.21 -4.90
N ALA A 435 -10.73 -4.92 -4.63
CA ALA A 435 -11.59 -3.85 -5.15
C ALA A 435 -11.56 -3.72 -6.68
N ARG A 436 -10.60 -4.36 -7.34
CA ARG A 436 -10.48 -4.43 -8.81
C ARG A 436 -10.73 -5.84 -9.36
N GLY A 437 -11.29 -6.74 -8.54
CA GLY A 437 -11.63 -8.11 -8.93
C GLY A 437 -10.46 -9.09 -8.90
N PHE A 438 -9.35 -8.78 -8.22
CA PHE A 438 -8.21 -9.68 -8.07
C PHE A 438 -8.14 -10.30 -6.67
N HIS A 439 -7.85 -11.59 -6.59
CA HIS A 439 -7.64 -12.28 -5.31
C HIS A 439 -6.18 -12.14 -4.83
N PRO A 440 -5.91 -11.56 -3.64
CA PRO A 440 -4.55 -11.38 -3.14
C PRO A 440 -3.75 -12.69 -3.07
N GLU A 441 -4.37 -13.78 -2.64
CA GLU A 441 -3.77 -15.13 -2.53
C GLU A 441 -3.15 -15.68 -3.83
N ARG A 442 -3.51 -15.13 -4.99
CA ARG A 442 -2.95 -15.48 -6.30
C ARG A 442 -1.72 -14.66 -6.70
N HIS A 443 -1.20 -13.85 -5.78
CA HIS A 443 -0.04 -12.99 -6.01
C HIS A 443 1.15 -13.44 -5.16
N ASN A 444 2.36 -13.08 -5.60
CA ASN A 444 3.54 -13.06 -4.75
C ASN A 444 3.66 -11.69 -4.07
N LEU A 445 3.94 -11.64 -2.76
CA LEU A 445 4.21 -10.38 -2.06
C LEU A 445 5.69 -10.02 -2.19
N VAL A 446 6.02 -8.89 -2.79
CA VAL A 446 7.39 -8.38 -2.88
C VAL A 446 7.58 -7.35 -1.78
N SER A 447 8.23 -7.75 -0.68
CA SER A 447 8.45 -6.88 0.47
C SER A 447 9.78 -6.16 0.36
N PHE A 448 9.75 -4.84 0.48
CA PHE A 448 10.92 -3.99 0.41
C PHE A 448 10.78 -2.73 1.29
N GLY A 449 11.77 -1.85 1.22
CA GLY A 449 11.92 -0.77 2.19
C GLY A 449 12.62 -1.21 3.48
N GLY A 450 13.01 -0.25 4.33
CA GLY A 450 13.83 -0.52 5.52
C GLY A 450 13.11 -1.30 6.63
N ALA A 451 11.77 -1.26 6.65
CA ALA A 451 10.96 -1.91 7.69
C ALA A 451 10.11 -3.08 7.16
N GLY A 452 9.94 -3.24 5.84
CA GLY A 452 8.98 -4.19 5.27
C GLY A 452 9.22 -5.64 5.69
N GLY A 453 10.48 -6.07 5.74
CA GLY A 453 10.86 -7.44 6.12
C GLY A 453 10.44 -7.85 7.54
N GLN A 454 10.12 -6.91 8.42
CA GLN A 454 9.64 -7.18 9.79
C GLN A 454 8.14 -7.52 9.84
N HIS A 455 7.39 -7.09 8.81
CA HIS A 455 5.93 -7.15 8.76
C HIS A 455 5.40 -8.09 7.66
N ALA A 456 6.22 -8.39 6.66
CA ALA A 456 5.85 -9.16 5.46
C ALA A 456 5.13 -10.48 5.76
N CYS A 457 5.63 -11.29 6.70
CA CYS A 457 5.02 -12.58 7.05
C CYS A 457 3.59 -12.42 7.61
N SER A 458 3.37 -11.42 8.48
CA SER A 458 2.06 -11.17 9.08
C SER A 458 1.07 -10.63 8.05
N ILE A 459 1.52 -9.76 7.16
CA ILE A 459 0.69 -9.19 6.08
C ILE A 459 0.32 -10.27 5.06
N ALA A 460 1.29 -11.06 4.59
CA ALA A 460 1.04 -12.16 3.67
C ALA A 460 0.02 -13.15 4.23
N ASN A 461 0.13 -13.49 5.52
CA ASN A 461 -0.81 -14.36 6.22
C ASN A 461 -2.24 -13.79 6.23
N ARG A 462 -2.41 -12.50 6.54
CA ARG A 462 -3.74 -11.83 6.54
C ARG A 462 -4.42 -11.82 5.17
N LEU A 463 -3.63 -11.89 4.11
CA LEU A 463 -4.08 -11.80 2.72
C LEU A 463 -4.10 -13.17 2.01
N GLY A 464 -3.73 -14.26 2.69
CA GLY A 464 -3.65 -15.60 2.09
C GLY A 464 -2.50 -15.76 1.06
N ILE A 465 -1.52 -14.85 1.06
CA ILE A 465 -0.40 -14.88 0.12
C ILE A 465 0.61 -15.95 0.53
N LYS A 466 0.93 -16.85 -0.40
CA LYS A 466 1.74 -18.06 -0.13
C LYS A 466 3.24 -17.86 -0.30
N ARG A 467 3.66 -16.82 -1.01
CA ARG A 467 5.08 -16.58 -1.31
C ARG A 467 5.42 -15.11 -1.13
N ILE A 468 6.48 -14.87 -0.36
CA ILE A 468 7.09 -13.56 -0.17
C ILE A 468 8.43 -13.56 -0.90
N LEU A 469 8.69 -12.52 -1.67
CA LEU A 469 9.95 -12.25 -2.34
C LEU A 469 10.59 -11.04 -1.66
N ILE A 470 11.87 -11.16 -1.28
CA ILE A 470 12.66 -10.05 -0.74
C ILE A 470 13.92 -9.97 -1.57
N HIS A 471 14.05 -8.88 -2.35
CA HIS A 471 15.21 -8.66 -3.19
C HIS A 471 16.46 -8.40 -2.34
N LYS A 472 17.65 -8.79 -2.81
CA LYS A 472 18.93 -8.55 -2.08
C LYS A 472 19.20 -7.08 -1.77
N TYR A 473 18.61 -6.18 -2.56
CA TYR A 473 18.68 -4.73 -2.40
C TYR A 473 17.32 -4.14 -1.99
N SER A 474 16.49 -4.88 -1.26
CA SER A 474 15.11 -4.46 -0.96
C SER A 474 15.04 -3.13 -0.20
N SER A 475 16.02 -2.80 0.62
CA SER A 475 16.06 -1.50 1.32
C SER A 475 16.27 -0.28 0.39
N ILE A 476 16.70 -0.50 -0.85
CA ILE A 476 16.96 0.53 -1.87
C ILE A 476 16.34 0.14 -3.24
N LEU A 477 15.33 -0.74 -3.24
CA LEU A 477 14.78 -1.29 -4.48
C LEU A 477 14.21 -0.18 -5.38
N SER A 478 13.70 0.89 -4.77
CA SER A 478 13.27 2.09 -5.48
C SER A 478 14.40 2.75 -6.27
N ALA A 479 15.59 2.85 -5.69
CA ALA A 479 16.79 3.35 -6.37
C ALA A 479 17.20 2.43 -7.54
N VAL A 480 17.15 1.12 -7.32
CA VAL A 480 17.44 0.10 -8.35
C VAL A 480 16.43 0.14 -9.50
N GLY A 481 15.17 0.41 -9.20
CA GLY A 481 14.16 0.62 -10.24
C GLY A 481 14.42 1.88 -11.04
N ILE A 482 14.68 3.00 -10.36
CA ILE A 482 15.02 4.31 -10.98
C ILE A 482 16.27 4.21 -11.85
N SER A 483 17.27 3.43 -11.44
CA SER A 483 18.47 3.22 -12.27
C SER A 483 18.18 2.40 -13.51
N GLY A 484 17.32 1.39 -13.37
CA GLY A 484 16.91 0.53 -14.46
C GLY A 484 15.89 1.15 -15.42
N THR A 485 15.32 2.34 -15.17
CA THR A 485 14.28 2.90 -16.06
C THR A 485 14.84 3.35 -17.41
N ASP A 486 14.07 3.14 -18.46
CA ASP A 486 14.29 3.80 -19.75
C ASP A 486 13.87 5.28 -19.66
N LEU A 487 14.57 6.16 -20.38
CA LEU A 487 14.19 7.57 -20.50
C LEU A 487 12.88 7.66 -21.32
N GLN A 488 11.80 8.08 -20.67
CA GLN A 488 10.53 8.37 -21.33
C GLN A 488 10.39 9.89 -21.47
N VAL A 489 10.15 10.37 -22.69
CA VAL A 489 9.92 11.79 -23.00
C VAL A 489 8.58 11.89 -23.73
N HIS A 490 7.71 12.79 -23.26
CA HIS A 490 6.51 13.22 -23.96
C HIS A 490 6.83 14.58 -24.62
N PRO A 491 7.46 14.65 -25.82
CA PRO A 491 6.92 14.28 -27.14
C PRO A 491 7.94 13.51 -28.03
N PRO A 492 7.59 13.03 -29.25
CA PRO A 492 8.37 12.00 -29.93
C PRO A 492 9.64 12.54 -30.60
N SER A 493 10.76 11.87 -30.33
CA SER A 493 11.84 11.69 -31.30
C SER A 493 11.59 10.40 -32.12
N PRO A 494 12.01 10.33 -33.40
CA PRO A 494 11.68 9.24 -34.33
C PRO A 494 12.29 7.86 -33.98
N SER A 495 13.14 7.75 -32.96
CA SER A 495 13.79 6.49 -32.53
C SER A 495 13.09 5.77 -31.36
N THR A 496 11.81 6.05 -31.11
CA THR A 496 11.06 5.54 -29.93
C THR A 496 10.07 4.43 -30.28
N SER A 497 9.92 3.41 -29.41
CA SER A 497 8.80 2.46 -29.48
C SER A 497 7.52 3.14 -28.99
N LYS A 498 6.39 2.90 -29.66
CA LYS A 498 5.10 3.54 -29.38
C LYS A 498 4.15 2.55 -28.71
N ASN A 499 3.76 2.85 -27.48
CA ASN A 499 2.66 2.15 -26.79
C ASN A 499 1.39 3.00 -26.90
N GLU A 500 0.35 2.41 -27.47
CA GLU A 500 -0.95 3.05 -27.71
C GLU A 500 -2.00 2.52 -26.74
N SER A 501 -2.79 3.42 -26.16
CA SER A 501 -3.96 3.09 -25.34
C SER A 501 -5.12 4.04 -25.65
N LEU A 502 -6.35 3.53 -25.51
CA LEU A 502 -7.58 4.30 -25.71
C LEU A 502 -8.31 4.49 -24.38
N SER A 503 -8.74 5.72 -24.09
CA SER A 503 -9.70 5.98 -23.01
C SER A 503 -11.10 5.76 -23.56
N LEU A 504 -11.80 4.76 -23.05
CA LEU A 504 -13.12 4.32 -23.52
C LEU A 504 -14.19 4.51 -22.44
N ARG A 505 -15.43 4.79 -22.87
CA ARG A 505 -16.62 4.89 -21.99
C ARG A 505 -17.88 4.45 -22.71
N TYR A 506 -18.93 4.12 -21.97
CA TYR A 506 -20.25 3.95 -22.57
C TYR A 506 -20.88 5.31 -22.90
N GLN A 507 -21.59 5.39 -24.03
CA GLN A 507 -22.34 6.58 -24.39
C GLN A 507 -23.33 6.98 -23.27
N GLY A 508 -23.33 8.26 -22.92
CA GLY A 508 -24.14 8.81 -21.83
C GLY A 508 -23.64 8.45 -20.42
N THR A 509 -22.40 7.99 -20.29
CA THR A 509 -21.74 7.78 -18.99
C THR A 509 -20.47 8.64 -18.87
N ASP A 510 -20.08 8.93 -17.62
CA ASP A 510 -18.89 9.72 -17.28
C ASP A 510 -17.69 8.86 -16.83
N THR A 511 -17.86 7.53 -16.77
CA THR A 511 -16.85 6.58 -16.32
C THR A 511 -15.95 6.17 -17.48
N ASN A 512 -14.67 6.53 -17.40
CA ASN A 512 -13.66 6.22 -18.41
C ASN A 512 -12.73 5.10 -17.93
N LEU A 513 -12.40 4.17 -18.83
CA LEU A 513 -11.37 3.14 -18.61
C LEU A 513 -10.29 3.26 -19.70
N VAL A 514 -9.02 3.25 -19.29
CA VAL A 514 -7.89 3.25 -20.23
C VAL A 514 -7.58 1.81 -20.63
N ILE A 515 -7.74 1.50 -21.91
CA ILE A 515 -7.52 0.18 -22.47
C ILE A 515 -6.21 0.18 -23.28
N PRO A 516 -5.16 -0.53 -22.85
CA PRO A 516 -3.95 -0.70 -23.64
C PRO A 516 -4.26 -1.49 -24.92
N LYS A 517 -3.47 -1.27 -25.98
CA LYS A 517 -3.65 -1.96 -27.27
C LYS A 517 -3.72 -3.48 -27.08
N PRO A 518 -4.90 -4.12 -27.28
CA PRO A 518 -5.03 -5.57 -27.13
C PRO A 518 -4.40 -6.28 -28.33
N ALA A 519 -3.96 -7.54 -28.14
CA ALA A 519 -3.28 -8.31 -29.19
C ALA A 519 -4.13 -8.50 -30.47
N GLY A 520 -5.46 -8.51 -30.34
CA GLY A 520 -6.41 -8.58 -31.46
C GLY A 520 -6.95 -7.23 -31.93
N GLU A 521 -6.45 -6.11 -31.39
CA GLU A 521 -6.92 -4.74 -31.67
C GLU A 521 -8.42 -4.46 -31.42
N ASP A 522 -9.16 -5.41 -30.81
CA ASP A 522 -10.54 -5.21 -30.38
C ASP A 522 -10.60 -4.51 -29.02
N TYR A 523 -10.50 -3.18 -29.05
CA TYR A 523 -10.62 -2.34 -27.86
C TYR A 523 -12.02 -2.41 -27.21
N GLY A 524 -13.07 -2.69 -27.98
CA GLY A 524 -14.45 -2.74 -27.48
C GLY A 524 -14.74 -3.98 -26.65
N ALA A 525 -14.20 -5.14 -27.05
CA ALA A 525 -14.21 -6.35 -26.23
C ALA A 525 -13.36 -6.17 -24.96
N ALA A 526 -12.12 -5.70 -25.10
CA ALA A 526 -11.22 -5.48 -23.97
C ALA A 526 -11.76 -4.48 -22.94
N PHE A 527 -12.49 -3.44 -23.40
CA PHE A 527 -13.22 -2.52 -22.54
C PHE A 527 -14.34 -3.21 -21.76
N ARG A 528 -15.18 -4.01 -22.43
CA ARG A 528 -16.29 -4.73 -21.77
C ARG A 528 -15.80 -5.75 -20.75
N ASP A 529 -14.70 -6.45 -21.05
CA ASP A 529 -14.07 -7.40 -20.14
C ASP A 529 -13.49 -6.68 -18.90
N THR A 530 -12.81 -5.55 -19.12
CA THR A 530 -12.29 -4.71 -18.03
C THR A 530 -13.41 -4.12 -17.19
N HIS A 531 -14.46 -3.59 -17.82
CA HIS A 531 -15.63 -3.03 -17.13
C HIS A 531 -16.37 -4.10 -16.32
N THR A 532 -16.53 -5.31 -16.85
CA THR A 532 -17.16 -6.42 -16.12
C THR A 532 -16.29 -6.88 -14.95
N ARG A 533 -14.97 -6.91 -15.11
CA ARG A 533 -14.05 -7.25 -14.02
C ARG A 533 -14.09 -6.23 -12.89
N GLU A 534 -14.06 -4.93 -13.22
CA GLU A 534 -13.99 -3.86 -12.21
C GLU A 534 -15.34 -3.52 -11.58
N PHE A 535 -16.44 -3.61 -12.34
CA PHE A 535 -17.77 -3.19 -11.88
C PHE A 535 -18.79 -4.33 -11.78
N ALA A 536 -18.44 -5.56 -12.18
CA ALA A 536 -19.32 -6.74 -12.20
C ALA A 536 -20.51 -6.68 -13.20
N PHE A 537 -20.49 -5.76 -14.17
CA PHE A 537 -21.50 -5.70 -15.24
C PHE A 537 -20.95 -5.10 -16.55
N ALA A 538 -21.71 -5.23 -17.63
CA ALA A 538 -21.52 -4.51 -18.89
C ALA A 538 -22.83 -3.84 -19.32
N LEU A 539 -22.75 -2.75 -20.08
CA LEU A 539 -23.93 -2.04 -20.61
C LEU A 539 -24.09 -2.35 -22.10
N ASP A 540 -25.34 -2.52 -22.52
CA ASP A 540 -25.69 -2.58 -23.95
C ASP A 540 -25.84 -1.16 -24.51
N ARG A 541 -24.70 -0.46 -24.63
CA ARG A 541 -24.61 0.91 -25.16
C ARG A 541 -23.38 1.05 -26.06
N PRO A 542 -23.39 1.96 -27.04
CA PRO A 542 -22.20 2.26 -27.84
C PRO A 542 -21.01 2.66 -26.94
N VAL A 543 -19.83 2.15 -27.28
CA VAL A 543 -18.57 2.53 -26.64
C VAL A 543 -17.99 3.72 -27.42
N ILE A 544 -17.64 4.78 -26.69
CA ILE A 544 -17.09 6.02 -27.23
C ILE A 544 -15.60 6.09 -26.90
N VAL A 545 -14.80 6.46 -27.89
CA VAL A 545 -13.39 6.84 -27.70
C VAL A 545 -13.36 8.28 -27.20
N ASP A 546 -12.96 8.47 -25.95
CA ASP A 546 -12.88 9.79 -25.32
C ASP A 546 -11.53 10.47 -25.61
N SER A 547 -10.45 9.70 -25.59
CA SER A 547 -9.11 10.18 -25.95
C SER A 547 -8.17 9.05 -26.38
N ILE A 548 -7.15 9.40 -27.17
CA ILE A 548 -6.06 8.52 -27.58
C ILE A 548 -4.81 8.91 -26.79
N GLN A 549 -4.14 7.94 -26.17
CA GLN A 549 -2.88 8.13 -25.47
C GLN A 549 -1.76 7.41 -26.20
N VAL A 550 -0.73 8.15 -26.58
CA VAL A 550 0.47 7.62 -27.23
C VAL A 550 1.68 7.87 -26.33
N ARG A 551 2.35 6.79 -25.91
CA ARG A 551 3.56 6.84 -25.10
C ARG A 551 4.76 6.40 -25.93
N GLY A 552 5.74 7.29 -26.10
CA GLY A 552 7.03 6.97 -26.71
C GLY A 552 8.01 6.51 -25.64
N SER A 553 8.63 5.34 -25.82
CA SER A 553 9.73 4.85 -24.98
C SER A 553 11.02 4.78 -25.79
N GLY A 554 12.09 5.39 -25.28
CA GLY A 554 13.44 5.23 -25.81
C GLY A 554 14.24 4.34 -24.86
N SER A 555 14.64 3.15 -25.31
CA SER A 555 15.43 2.25 -24.47
C SER A 555 16.92 2.51 -24.64
N SER A 556 17.61 2.70 -23.52
CA SER A 556 19.06 2.50 -23.43
C SER A 556 19.25 1.03 -23.06
N GLY A 557 19.37 0.16 -24.07
CA GLY A 557 19.24 -1.29 -23.95
C GLY A 557 19.67 -1.87 -22.61
N SER A 558 18.72 -2.44 -21.88
CA SER A 558 18.99 -3.29 -20.72
C SER A 558 18.77 -4.74 -21.12
N ASP A 559 19.81 -5.57 -20.96
CA ASP A 559 19.74 -7.01 -21.20
C ASP A 559 18.59 -7.65 -20.41
N VAL A 560 17.91 -8.58 -21.06
CA VAL A 560 16.93 -9.47 -20.42
C VAL A 560 17.69 -10.33 -19.42
N SER A 561 17.67 -9.92 -18.16
CA SER A 561 18.15 -10.72 -17.04
C SER A 561 17.50 -12.09 -17.06
N SER A 562 18.29 -13.14 -16.81
CA SER A 562 17.80 -14.48 -16.48
C SER A 562 16.70 -14.41 -15.42
N SER A 563 15.71 -15.31 -15.50
CA SER A 563 14.60 -15.35 -14.54
C SER A 563 15.12 -15.33 -13.09
N PRO A 564 14.52 -14.52 -12.20
CA PRO A 564 14.93 -14.42 -10.80
C PRO A 564 14.75 -15.75 -10.04
N PHE A 565 13.96 -16.69 -10.58
CA PHE A 565 13.67 -17.98 -9.97
C PHE A 565 14.60 -19.11 -10.43
N THR A 566 15.46 -18.88 -11.43
CA THR A 566 16.45 -19.89 -11.86
C THR A 566 17.33 -20.37 -10.70
N PHE A 567 17.69 -19.48 -9.77
CA PHE A 567 18.42 -19.83 -8.55
C PHE A 567 17.56 -20.61 -7.54
N LEU A 568 16.27 -20.31 -7.44
CA LEU A 568 15.35 -21.01 -6.54
C LEU A 568 15.23 -22.48 -6.93
N ASP A 569 15.16 -22.78 -8.22
CA ASP A 569 15.12 -24.15 -8.73
C ASP A 569 16.42 -24.90 -8.42
N HIS A 570 17.57 -24.21 -8.50
CA HIS A 570 18.86 -24.78 -8.11
C HIS A 570 18.93 -25.12 -6.61
N VAL A 571 18.46 -24.22 -5.74
CA VAL A 571 18.44 -24.44 -4.28
C VAL A 571 17.47 -25.55 -3.90
N LYS A 572 16.29 -25.62 -4.53
CA LYS A 572 15.33 -26.73 -4.32
C LYS A 572 15.94 -28.09 -4.69
N ALA A 573 16.74 -28.14 -5.76
CA ALA A 573 17.41 -29.37 -6.18
C ALA A 573 18.58 -29.78 -5.27
N LYS A 574 19.20 -28.83 -4.56
CA LYS A 574 20.41 -29.05 -3.75
C LYS A 574 20.34 -28.26 -2.44
N ALA A 575 19.44 -28.68 -1.54
CA ALA A 575 19.19 -28.03 -0.27
C ALA A 575 20.45 -27.98 0.62
N VAL A 576 21.00 -26.77 0.81
CA VAL A 576 22.02 -26.49 1.84
C VAL A 576 21.34 -25.74 2.97
N HIS A 577 21.36 -26.30 4.19
CA HIS A 577 20.80 -25.64 5.35
C HIS A 577 21.81 -24.63 5.93
N ALA A 578 21.35 -23.41 6.18
CA ALA A 578 22.17 -22.37 6.77
C ALA A 578 22.48 -22.65 8.25
N VAL A 579 23.69 -22.29 8.68
CA VAL A 579 24.09 -22.34 10.10
C VAL A 579 23.92 -20.94 10.72
N PRO A 580 23.21 -20.81 11.86
CA PRO A 580 23.03 -19.52 12.51
C PRO A 580 24.34 -19.03 13.13
N GLN A 581 24.53 -17.71 13.16
CA GLN A 581 25.73 -17.10 13.75
C GLN A 581 25.54 -16.68 15.21
N SER A 582 24.30 -16.41 15.61
CA SER A 582 23.92 -16.13 16.98
C SER A 582 22.46 -16.49 17.21
N SER A 583 21.98 -16.28 18.43
CA SER A 583 20.56 -16.30 18.77
C SER A 583 20.16 -15.01 19.48
N GLN A 584 18.88 -14.68 19.44
CA GLN A 584 18.30 -13.53 20.12
C GLN A 584 16.93 -13.89 20.70
N SER A 585 16.64 -13.42 21.91
CA SER A 585 15.33 -13.57 22.51
C SER A 585 14.33 -12.63 21.83
N VAL A 586 13.24 -13.20 21.32
CA VAL A 586 12.18 -12.49 20.61
C VAL A 586 10.84 -12.92 21.17
N PHE A 587 9.93 -11.97 21.36
CA PHE A 587 8.56 -12.25 21.75
C PHE A 587 7.72 -12.63 20.52
N VAL A 588 7.26 -13.88 20.49
CA VAL A 588 6.48 -14.46 19.39
C VAL A 588 5.14 -14.93 19.93
N GLU A 589 4.07 -14.34 19.39
CA GLU A 589 2.66 -14.58 19.76
C GLU A 589 2.39 -14.32 21.26
N THR A 590 2.77 -15.23 22.14
CA THR A 590 2.46 -15.16 23.58
C THR A 590 3.68 -15.34 24.48
N SER A 591 4.86 -15.64 23.94
CA SER A 591 6.03 -15.95 24.77
C SER A 591 7.36 -15.53 24.14
N TRP A 592 8.34 -15.32 25.01
CA TRP A 592 9.73 -15.12 24.63
C TRP A 592 10.36 -16.44 24.19
N GLN A 593 11.00 -16.44 23.03
CA GLN A 593 11.69 -17.59 22.45
C GLN A 593 13.09 -17.17 22.00
N ASP A 594 14.08 -18.05 22.14
CA ASP A 594 15.42 -17.80 21.61
C ASP A 594 15.47 -18.20 20.13
N ILE A 595 15.65 -17.22 19.27
CA ILE A 595 15.50 -17.35 17.82
C ILE A 595 16.87 -17.28 17.13
N PRO A 596 17.18 -18.18 16.17
CA PRO A 596 18.41 -18.13 15.41
C PRO A 596 18.51 -16.88 14.53
N VAL A 597 19.70 -16.29 14.51
CA VAL A 597 20.04 -15.08 13.75
C VAL A 597 21.03 -15.44 12.63
N TYR A 598 20.73 -14.98 11.43
CA TYR A 598 21.51 -15.21 10.21
C TYR A 598 21.93 -13.89 9.57
N HIS A 599 23.15 -13.80 9.04
CA HIS A 599 23.55 -12.70 8.16
C HIS A 599 23.43 -13.09 6.69
N LEU A 600 22.60 -12.36 5.92
CA LEU A 600 22.27 -12.68 4.53
C LEU A 600 23.51 -12.88 3.65
N ALA A 601 24.55 -12.06 3.83
CA ALA A 601 25.81 -12.14 3.09
C ALA A 601 26.59 -13.45 3.30
N TRP A 602 26.32 -14.19 4.39
CA TRP A 602 27.06 -15.39 4.77
C TRP A 602 26.30 -16.69 4.48
N ILE A 603 25.04 -16.60 4.05
CA ILE A 603 24.18 -17.74 3.77
C ILE A 603 23.65 -17.74 2.33
N PRO A 604 24.51 -17.57 1.30
CA PRO A 604 24.05 -17.60 -0.08
C PRO A 604 23.46 -18.97 -0.43
N GLN A 605 22.40 -18.97 -1.25
CA GLN A 605 21.81 -20.20 -1.81
C GLN A 605 21.47 -21.27 -0.75
N SER A 606 20.96 -20.83 0.39
CA SER A 606 20.69 -21.70 1.54
C SER A 606 19.22 -21.66 1.95
N ILE A 607 18.77 -22.71 2.65
CA ILE A 607 17.44 -22.80 3.27
C ILE A 607 17.56 -22.41 4.75
N VAL A 608 16.69 -21.50 5.18
CA VAL A 608 16.50 -21.09 6.57
C VAL A 608 15.07 -21.44 6.98
N HIS A 609 14.90 -22.06 8.14
CA HIS A 609 13.60 -22.34 8.71
C HIS A 609 13.24 -21.30 9.76
N GLY A 610 11.97 -20.90 9.77
CA GLY A 610 11.43 -20.07 10.84
C GLY A 610 11.24 -20.86 12.15
N PRO A 611 10.97 -20.16 13.28
CA PRO A 611 11.12 -18.73 13.38
C PRO A 611 12.61 -18.34 13.36
N SER A 612 12.99 -17.29 12.63
CA SER A 612 14.39 -16.84 12.47
C SER A 612 14.49 -15.35 12.17
N LEU A 613 15.62 -14.72 12.53
CA LEU A 613 15.96 -13.37 12.10
C LEU A 613 17.03 -13.44 11.01
N ILE A 614 16.82 -12.75 9.89
CA ILE A 614 17.82 -12.61 8.84
C ILE A 614 18.20 -11.13 8.74
N ILE A 615 19.47 -10.84 9.00
CA ILE A 615 20.03 -9.51 9.00
C ILE A 615 20.70 -9.25 7.67
N ASP A 616 20.37 -8.10 7.09
CA ASP A 616 21.09 -7.49 6.00
C ASP A 616 21.68 -6.15 6.48
N ALA A 617 22.63 -5.57 5.76
CA ALA A 617 23.33 -4.34 6.15
C ALA A 617 22.39 -3.14 6.37
N THR A 618 21.14 -3.23 5.93
CA THR A 618 20.21 -2.10 5.83
C THR A 618 18.80 -2.39 6.33
N GLN A 619 18.50 -3.62 6.76
CA GLN A 619 17.18 -4.08 7.20
C GLN A 619 17.29 -5.35 8.06
N THR A 620 16.21 -5.67 8.78
CA THR A 620 16.03 -6.96 9.46
C THR A 620 14.79 -7.64 8.91
N ILE A 621 14.92 -8.91 8.53
CA ILE A 621 13.82 -9.75 8.06
C ILE A 621 13.44 -10.67 9.21
N PHE A 622 12.19 -10.60 9.63
CA PHE A 622 11.64 -11.50 10.64
C PHE A 622 10.83 -12.59 9.95
N LEU A 623 11.42 -13.78 9.88
CA LEU A 623 10.72 -14.98 9.43
C LEU A 623 9.99 -15.55 10.63
N SER A 624 8.72 -15.17 10.82
CA SER A 624 7.88 -15.78 11.85
C SER A 624 7.25 -17.06 11.32
N ILE A 625 7.22 -18.10 12.15
CA ILE A 625 6.16 -19.10 12.04
C ILE A 625 4.98 -18.50 12.80
N VAL A 626 4.04 -17.88 12.08
CA VAL A 626 2.70 -17.74 12.64
C VAL A 626 2.15 -19.15 12.69
N ALA A 627 1.65 -19.59 13.86
CA ALA A 627 1.23 -20.96 14.10
C ALA A 627 0.06 -21.39 13.19
N HIS A 628 0.39 -21.73 11.95
CA HIS A 628 -0.52 -22.27 10.94
C HIS A 628 -1.06 -23.64 11.34
N ARG A 629 -0.56 -24.28 12.42
CA ARG A 629 -1.07 -25.59 12.84
C ARG A 629 -2.53 -25.55 13.27
N PHE A 630 -2.98 -24.47 13.92
CA PHE A 630 -4.36 -24.37 14.38
C PHE A 630 -5.28 -23.66 13.37
N MET A 631 -4.79 -22.59 12.71
CA MET A 631 -5.56 -21.95 11.63
C MET A 631 -5.77 -22.88 10.42
N ALA A 632 -4.77 -23.70 10.04
CA ALA A 632 -4.93 -24.69 8.97
C ALA A 632 -5.89 -25.84 9.31
N ILE A 633 -6.44 -25.89 10.54
CA ILE A 633 -7.54 -26.77 10.89
C ILE A 633 -8.87 -26.00 10.78
N ALA A 634 -8.94 -24.79 11.36
CA ALA A 634 -10.16 -23.97 11.34
C ALA A 634 -10.59 -23.53 9.93
N GLU A 635 -9.63 -23.19 9.06
CA GLU A 635 -9.91 -22.72 7.70
C GLU A 635 -10.50 -23.82 6.79
N PRO A 636 -9.95 -25.05 6.72
CA PRO A 636 -10.64 -26.14 6.03
C PRO A 636 -12.01 -26.49 6.60
N MET A 637 -12.24 -26.34 7.91
CA MET A 637 -13.57 -26.54 8.51
C MET A 637 -14.57 -25.54 7.93
N GLY A 638 -14.22 -24.25 7.91
CA GLY A 638 -15.08 -23.21 7.35
C GLY A 638 -15.32 -23.37 5.85
N ASN A 639 -14.28 -23.72 5.08
CA ASN A 639 -14.41 -24.03 3.65
C ASN A 639 -15.30 -25.26 3.39
N MET A 640 -15.23 -26.29 4.25
CA MET A 640 -16.11 -27.46 4.13
C MET A 640 -17.56 -27.07 4.41
N LEU A 641 -17.81 -26.33 5.48
CA LEU A 641 -19.15 -25.82 5.82
C LEU A 641 -19.74 -24.96 4.71
N GLN A 642 -18.95 -24.04 4.15
CA GLN A 642 -19.37 -23.22 3.02
C GLN A 642 -19.78 -24.08 1.81
N ARG A 643 -18.99 -25.12 1.50
CA ARG A 643 -19.25 -26.01 0.34
C ARG A 643 -20.48 -26.89 0.55
N THR A 644 -20.75 -27.33 1.78
CA THR A 644 -21.86 -28.26 2.09
C THR A 644 -23.15 -27.56 2.49
N SER A 645 -23.09 -26.29 2.93
CA SER A 645 -24.26 -25.55 3.39
C SER A 645 -25.27 -25.29 2.27
N ILE A 646 -26.55 -25.26 2.61
CA ILE A 646 -27.64 -24.79 1.72
C ILE A 646 -27.99 -23.32 1.97
N SER A 647 -27.56 -22.75 3.10
CA SER A 647 -27.80 -21.35 3.48
C SER A 647 -27.00 -20.38 2.60
N THR A 648 -27.68 -19.41 2.00
CA THR A 648 -27.03 -18.32 1.26
C THR A 648 -26.24 -17.39 2.19
N SER A 649 -26.62 -17.28 3.47
CA SER A 649 -25.86 -16.53 4.48
C SER A 649 -24.48 -17.16 4.73
N ILE A 650 -24.36 -18.49 4.67
CA ILE A 650 -23.08 -19.18 4.83
C ILE A 650 -22.33 -19.23 3.50
N LYS A 651 -22.99 -19.57 2.39
CA LYS A 651 -22.37 -19.70 1.06
C LYS A 651 -21.83 -18.39 0.50
N GLU A 652 -22.63 -17.33 0.54
CA GLU A 652 -22.35 -16.05 -0.12
C GLU A 652 -21.82 -15.00 0.86
N ARG A 653 -22.40 -14.93 2.07
CA ARG A 653 -22.03 -13.91 3.06
C ARG A 653 -20.93 -14.35 4.02
N LEU A 654 -20.58 -15.64 4.06
CA LEU A 654 -19.60 -16.20 4.99
C LEU A 654 -19.89 -15.86 6.46
N ASP A 655 -21.17 -15.82 6.82
CA ASP A 655 -21.61 -15.57 8.20
C ASP A 655 -21.60 -16.86 9.03
N VAL A 656 -20.40 -17.39 9.22
CA VAL A 656 -20.07 -18.63 9.93
C VAL A 656 -18.86 -18.37 10.82
N SER A 657 -18.75 -19.09 11.95
CA SER A 657 -17.56 -19.04 12.79
C SER A 657 -17.01 -20.44 13.01
N CYS A 658 -15.78 -20.69 12.57
CA CYS A 658 -15.03 -21.92 12.84
C CYS A 658 -13.80 -21.58 13.67
N ALA A 659 -13.59 -22.30 14.78
CA ALA A 659 -12.52 -21.98 15.71
C ALA A 659 -11.98 -23.19 16.48
N ILE A 660 -10.77 -23.01 17.00
CA ILE A 660 -10.07 -23.91 17.92
C ILE A 660 -10.01 -23.26 19.28
N PHE A 661 -10.25 -24.06 20.31
CA PHE A 661 -10.22 -23.64 21.70
C PHE A 661 -9.27 -24.53 22.49
N SER A 662 -8.63 -23.96 23.51
CA SER A 662 -7.74 -24.69 24.42
C SER A 662 -8.51 -25.74 25.24
N PRO A 663 -7.82 -26.63 25.99
CA PRO A 663 -8.50 -27.58 26.89
C PRO A 663 -9.40 -26.93 27.95
N ASP A 664 -9.11 -25.67 28.35
CA ASP A 664 -9.94 -24.84 29.24
C ASP A 664 -10.98 -23.98 28.50
N GLY A 665 -11.17 -24.21 27.19
CA GLY A 665 -12.21 -23.60 26.37
C GLY A 665 -11.94 -22.16 25.93
N LYS A 666 -10.72 -21.63 26.09
CA LYS A 666 -10.36 -20.30 25.59
C LYS A 666 -10.11 -20.32 24.10
N LEU A 667 -10.48 -19.27 23.39
CA LEU A 667 -10.22 -19.16 21.95
C LEU A 667 -8.71 -19.18 21.65
N VAL A 668 -8.28 -20.06 20.73
CA VAL A 668 -6.88 -20.22 20.30
C VAL A 668 -6.68 -19.76 18.85
N ALA A 669 -7.58 -20.14 17.93
CA ALA A 669 -7.51 -19.75 16.53
C ALA A 669 -8.90 -19.76 15.90
N ASN A 670 -9.11 -19.00 14.81
CA ASN A 670 -10.36 -18.98 14.06
C ASN A 670 -10.13 -18.89 12.55
N ALA A 671 -11.12 -19.34 11.79
CA ALA A 671 -11.21 -19.12 10.35
C ALA A 671 -11.52 -17.64 10.05
N PRO A 672 -11.08 -17.10 8.90
CA PRO A 672 -11.19 -15.67 8.56
C PRO A 672 -12.61 -15.20 8.17
N HIS A 673 -13.66 -15.93 8.53
CA HIS A 673 -15.07 -15.61 8.25
C HIS A 673 -15.63 -14.54 9.20
N ILE A 674 -16.86 -14.05 8.96
CA ILE A 674 -17.45 -12.95 9.74
C ILE A 674 -17.50 -13.34 11.23
N PRO A 675 -16.79 -12.62 12.13
CA PRO A 675 -16.55 -13.10 13.49
C PRO A 675 -17.67 -12.73 14.48
N ILE A 676 -18.93 -12.64 14.04
CA ILE A 676 -20.06 -12.19 14.88
C ILE A 676 -20.22 -13.08 16.12
N HIS A 677 -19.97 -14.38 16.00
CA HIS A 677 -20.28 -15.35 17.04
C HIS A 677 -19.11 -15.67 17.99
N LEU A 678 -17.87 -15.28 17.65
CA LEU A 678 -16.65 -15.74 18.32
C LEU A 678 -16.61 -15.42 19.82
N GLY A 679 -17.09 -14.23 20.21
CA GLY A 679 -17.12 -13.81 21.62
C GLY A 679 -18.00 -14.72 22.50
N SER A 680 -19.08 -15.26 21.94
CA SER A 680 -20.00 -16.15 22.67
C SER A 680 -19.57 -17.63 22.66
N MET A 681 -18.87 -18.07 21.61
CA MET A 681 -18.48 -19.49 21.43
C MET A 681 -17.56 -19.98 22.55
N GLN A 682 -16.65 -19.14 23.04
CA GLN A 682 -15.78 -19.49 24.18
C GLN A 682 -16.61 -19.90 25.41
N PHE A 683 -17.65 -19.14 25.73
CA PHE A 683 -18.52 -19.44 26.87
C PHE A 683 -19.33 -20.72 26.64
N ALA A 684 -19.84 -20.93 25.42
CA ALA A 684 -20.57 -22.15 25.06
C ALA A 684 -19.68 -23.40 25.21
N ILE A 685 -18.42 -23.34 24.76
CA ILE A 685 -17.46 -24.44 24.89
C ILE A 685 -17.11 -24.69 26.35
N GLN A 686 -16.88 -23.64 27.14
CA GLN A 686 -16.65 -23.78 28.58
C GLN A 686 -17.84 -24.37 29.33
N HIS A 687 -19.06 -24.00 28.93
CA HIS A 687 -20.28 -24.56 29.50
C HIS A 687 -20.42 -26.05 29.18
N GLN A 688 -20.24 -26.44 27.92
CA GLN A 688 -20.29 -27.85 27.50
C GLN A 688 -19.11 -28.65 28.06
N HIS A 689 -17.93 -28.08 28.23
CA HIS A 689 -16.79 -28.80 28.80
C HIS A 689 -17.07 -29.32 30.22
N ARG A 690 -17.72 -28.53 31.08
CA ARG A 690 -17.94 -28.83 32.51
C ARG A 690 -18.60 -30.20 32.77
N PRO A 691 -19.76 -30.54 32.18
CA PRO A 691 -20.40 -31.84 32.41
C PRO A 691 -19.66 -33.01 31.75
N TRP A 692 -18.91 -32.77 30.67
CA TRP A 692 -18.31 -33.83 29.86
C TRP A 692 -16.84 -34.15 30.22
N HIS A 693 -16.11 -33.23 30.85
CA HIS A 693 -14.66 -33.36 31.10
C HIS A 693 -14.26 -34.66 31.82
N SER A 694 -15.07 -35.16 32.75
CA SER A 694 -14.77 -36.38 33.53
C SER A 694 -15.34 -37.67 32.94
N ILE A 695 -16.06 -37.61 31.81
CA ILE A 695 -16.78 -38.75 31.22
C ILE A 695 -16.38 -39.06 29.77
N LEU A 696 -15.59 -38.20 29.12
CA LEU A 696 -15.10 -38.47 27.77
C LEU A 696 -14.08 -39.62 27.75
N GLU A 697 -14.35 -40.63 26.94
CA GLU A 697 -13.46 -41.77 26.72
C GLU A 697 -12.72 -41.65 25.36
N PRO A 698 -11.56 -42.32 25.21
CA PRO A 698 -10.89 -42.42 23.91
C PRO A 698 -11.85 -42.93 22.82
N GLY A 699 -11.99 -42.16 21.74
CA GLY A 699 -12.91 -42.45 20.64
C GLY A 699 -14.24 -41.68 20.70
N ASP A 700 -14.62 -41.07 21.82
CA ASP A 700 -15.72 -40.08 21.83
C ASP A 700 -15.32 -38.78 21.11
N VAL A 701 -14.03 -38.46 21.17
CA VAL A 701 -13.35 -37.44 20.36
C VAL A 701 -12.23 -38.10 19.55
N PRO A 702 -11.95 -37.64 18.31
CA PRO A 702 -10.89 -38.20 17.48
C PRO A 702 -9.52 -37.87 18.06
N GLN A 703 -8.98 -38.71 18.96
CA GLN A 703 -7.63 -38.55 19.50
C GLN A 703 -6.94 -39.88 19.87
N PRO A 704 -5.62 -40.02 19.56
CA PRO A 704 -4.82 -41.19 19.92
C PRO A 704 -4.11 -41.11 21.30
N LYS A 705 -4.34 -40.07 22.11
CA LYS A 705 -3.70 -39.85 23.43
C LYS A 705 -4.73 -39.75 24.56
N SER A 706 -4.31 -40.06 25.79
CA SER A 706 -5.13 -40.12 27.01
C SER A 706 -5.52 -38.76 27.63
N SER A 707 -5.17 -37.63 27.01
CA SER A 707 -5.44 -36.28 27.53
C SER A 707 -5.94 -35.34 26.43
N LEU A 708 -7.03 -34.62 26.70
CA LEU A 708 -7.64 -33.64 25.79
C LEU A 708 -6.64 -32.56 25.36
N SER A 709 -6.37 -32.46 24.06
CA SER A 709 -5.42 -31.48 23.51
C SER A 709 -6.02 -30.10 23.19
N PHE A 710 -7.24 -30.05 22.61
CA PHE A 710 -7.98 -28.83 22.25
C PHE A 710 -9.40 -29.20 21.81
N TYR A 711 -10.29 -28.20 21.73
CA TYR A 711 -11.62 -28.31 21.11
C TYR A 711 -11.63 -27.68 19.72
N VAL A 712 -12.48 -28.19 18.85
CA VAL A 712 -12.86 -27.53 17.59
C VAL A 712 -14.35 -27.24 17.65
N ALA A 713 -14.77 -26.08 17.17
CA ALA A 713 -16.18 -25.73 17.13
C ALA A 713 -16.51 -24.94 15.86
N ALA A 714 -17.71 -25.19 15.34
CA ALA A 714 -18.32 -24.42 14.28
C ALA A 714 -19.67 -23.90 14.77
N ARG A 715 -20.02 -22.69 14.37
CA ARG A 715 -21.34 -22.09 14.60
C ARG A 715 -21.83 -21.46 13.32
N ASP A 716 -23.09 -21.77 13.00
CA ASP A 716 -23.73 -21.52 11.72
C ASP A 716 -25.19 -21.07 11.90
N HIS A 717 -25.84 -20.75 10.77
CA HIS A 717 -27.23 -20.34 10.68
C HIS A 717 -28.21 -21.51 10.68
N HIS A 718 -29.44 -21.20 11.10
CA HIS A 718 -30.47 -22.15 11.45
C HIS A 718 -31.07 -22.91 10.24
N THR A 719 -30.91 -22.36 9.03
CA THR A 719 -31.46 -22.94 7.78
C THR A 719 -30.90 -24.35 7.52
N ASP A 720 -29.63 -24.59 7.83
CA ASP A 720 -28.98 -25.90 7.62
C ASP A 720 -29.47 -26.98 8.60
N ILE A 721 -30.21 -26.60 9.65
CA ILE A 721 -30.80 -27.51 10.64
C ILE A 721 -32.34 -27.48 10.64
N GLY A 722 -32.95 -27.05 9.53
CA GLY A 722 -34.40 -27.14 9.31
C GLY A 722 -35.20 -25.86 9.59
N GLY A 723 -34.55 -24.71 9.80
CA GLY A 723 -35.24 -23.42 9.95
C GLY A 723 -35.91 -22.93 8.65
N LYS A 724 -37.07 -22.29 8.76
CA LYS A 724 -37.89 -21.85 7.61
C LYS A 724 -37.29 -20.70 6.79
N GLY A 725 -36.32 -19.96 7.34
CA GLY A 725 -35.78 -18.75 6.72
C GLY A 725 -34.26 -18.65 6.72
N ILE A 726 -33.77 -17.54 6.16
CA ILE A 726 -32.33 -17.25 5.96
C ILE A 726 -31.68 -16.59 7.18
N THR A 727 -32.50 -16.13 8.14
CA THR A 727 -32.11 -15.41 9.35
C THR A 727 -32.99 -15.87 10.51
N ALA A 728 -32.58 -15.57 11.75
CA ALA A 728 -33.43 -15.75 12.92
C ALA A 728 -34.64 -14.79 12.89
N MET A 729 -35.67 -15.13 13.66
CA MET A 729 -36.84 -14.26 13.95
C MET A 729 -37.65 -13.93 12.69
N ILE A 730 -38.00 -14.96 11.90
CA ILE A 730 -38.84 -14.73 10.73
C ILE A 730 -40.23 -14.23 11.21
N PRO A 731 -40.80 -13.18 10.60
CA PRO A 731 -42.02 -12.54 11.12
C PRO A 731 -43.25 -13.45 11.25
N ASP A 732 -43.28 -14.58 10.55
CA ASP A 732 -44.35 -15.58 10.60
C ASP A 732 -44.02 -16.81 11.47
N SER A 733 -42.86 -16.82 12.12
CA SER A 733 -42.52 -17.83 13.14
C SER A 733 -43.35 -17.60 14.40
N THR A 734 -44.16 -18.61 14.74
CA THR A 734 -45.02 -18.66 15.93
C THR A 734 -44.53 -19.66 16.97
N HIS A 735 -43.62 -20.56 16.60
CA HIS A 735 -43.07 -21.60 17.46
C HIS A 735 -41.55 -21.79 17.24
N LEU A 736 -40.81 -22.14 18.31
CA LEU A 736 -39.35 -22.29 18.27
C LEU A 736 -38.84 -23.32 17.26
N TRP A 737 -39.58 -24.41 17.02
CA TRP A 737 -39.17 -25.45 16.06
C TRP A 737 -39.19 -24.96 14.60
N GLU A 738 -39.87 -23.85 14.31
CA GLU A 738 -39.90 -23.22 12.98
C GLU A 738 -38.57 -22.52 12.66
N GLU A 739 -37.77 -22.25 13.68
CA GLU A 739 -36.41 -21.71 13.60
C GLU A 739 -35.35 -22.84 13.59
N GLY A 740 -35.74 -24.11 13.43
CA GLY A 740 -34.84 -25.26 13.29
C GLY A 740 -34.74 -26.18 14.51
N LEU A 741 -33.77 -27.11 14.47
CA LEU A 741 -33.52 -28.10 15.51
C LEU A 741 -33.07 -27.43 16.83
N SER A 742 -33.83 -27.64 17.91
CA SER A 742 -33.50 -27.14 19.25
C SER A 742 -33.08 -28.29 20.17
N ILE A 743 -31.81 -28.31 20.57
CA ILE A 743 -31.24 -29.31 21.48
C ILE A 743 -30.21 -28.65 22.40
N THR A 744 -30.21 -29.01 23.69
CA THR A 744 -29.23 -28.51 24.66
C THR A 744 -27.83 -29.09 24.44
N SER A 745 -27.72 -30.40 24.28
CA SER A 745 -26.46 -31.10 23.96
C SER A 745 -26.78 -32.47 23.36
N LEU A 746 -26.05 -32.88 22.31
CA LEU A 746 -26.24 -34.18 21.65
C LEU A 746 -24.90 -34.83 21.36
N THR A 747 -24.70 -36.05 21.87
CA THR A 747 -23.55 -36.87 21.49
C THR A 747 -23.78 -37.47 20.11
N ILE A 748 -22.90 -37.16 19.17
CA ILE A 748 -22.99 -37.62 17.76
C ILE A 748 -22.01 -38.74 17.42
N VAL A 749 -20.95 -38.89 18.23
CA VAL A 749 -19.96 -39.96 18.12
C VAL A 749 -19.66 -40.46 19.53
N SER A 750 -19.63 -41.77 19.72
CA SER A 750 -19.09 -42.37 20.95
C SER A 750 -18.22 -43.57 20.62
N ARG A 751 -17.04 -43.65 21.24
CA ARG A 751 -16.06 -44.73 21.09
C ARG A 751 -15.79 -45.11 19.62
N GLY A 752 -15.68 -44.09 18.77
CA GLY A 752 -15.39 -44.22 17.34
C GLY A 752 -16.60 -44.57 16.46
N ILE A 753 -17.79 -44.66 17.04
CA ILE A 753 -19.03 -45.00 16.33
C ILE A 753 -19.88 -43.74 16.14
N PHE A 754 -20.19 -43.42 14.89
CA PHE A 754 -21.14 -42.35 14.56
C PHE A 754 -22.58 -42.80 14.90
N LEU A 755 -23.26 -42.03 15.75
CA LEU A 755 -24.57 -42.34 16.30
C LEU A 755 -25.70 -41.90 15.35
N GLU A 756 -25.68 -42.39 14.12
CA GLU A 756 -26.59 -41.97 13.04
C GLU A 756 -28.07 -42.08 13.44
N GLY A 757 -28.47 -43.17 14.11
CA GLY A 757 -29.86 -43.38 14.53
C GLY A 757 -30.35 -42.31 15.51
N THR A 758 -29.50 -41.87 16.43
CA THR A 758 -29.79 -40.79 17.38
C THR A 758 -29.98 -39.47 16.66
N ILE A 759 -29.08 -39.14 15.73
CA ILE A 759 -29.13 -37.90 14.95
C ILE A 759 -30.39 -37.86 14.09
N ARG A 760 -30.67 -38.93 13.33
CA ARG A 760 -31.90 -39.04 12.52
C ARG A 760 -33.15 -38.87 13.38
N SER A 761 -33.18 -39.49 14.56
CA SER A 761 -34.32 -39.35 15.49
C SER A 761 -34.50 -37.92 15.97
N ALA A 762 -33.40 -37.20 16.23
CA ALA A 762 -33.44 -35.79 16.61
C ALA A 762 -34.00 -34.92 15.47
N PHE A 763 -33.51 -35.08 14.23
CA PHE A 763 -34.03 -34.34 13.07
C PHE A 763 -35.51 -34.67 12.76
N LEU A 764 -35.92 -35.94 12.86
CA LEU A 764 -37.31 -36.37 12.65
C LEU A 764 -38.27 -35.87 13.74
N SER A 765 -37.76 -35.47 14.92
CA SER A 765 -38.58 -34.89 15.98
C SER A 765 -39.02 -33.46 15.69
N VAL A 766 -38.26 -32.74 14.87
CA VAL A 766 -38.58 -31.37 14.40
C VAL A 766 -39.76 -31.39 13.43
N GLU A 767 -39.80 -32.35 12.50
CA GLU A 767 -40.95 -32.55 11.59
C GLU A 767 -42.27 -32.87 12.32
N ARG A 768 -42.20 -33.35 13.57
CA ARG A 768 -43.36 -33.77 14.36
C ARG A 768 -43.77 -32.76 15.44
N GLY A 769 -43.12 -31.60 15.52
CA GLY A 769 -43.44 -30.54 16.48
C GLY A 769 -43.27 -30.95 17.95
N GLY A 770 -42.43 -31.95 18.26
CA GLY A 770 -42.40 -32.54 19.60
C GLY A 770 -41.04 -33.09 20.01
N TRP A 771 -40.26 -32.27 20.71
CA TRP A 771 -39.31 -32.78 21.71
C TRP A 771 -39.82 -32.39 23.10
N GLY A 772 -40.82 -33.14 23.57
CA GLY A 772 -41.19 -33.21 24.99
C GLY A 772 -40.32 -34.28 25.65
N GLY A 773 -39.59 -33.88 26.69
CA GLY A 773 -38.47 -34.64 27.26
C GLY A 773 -38.76 -36.08 27.73
N HIS A 774 -37.71 -36.88 27.62
CA HIS A 774 -37.43 -38.07 28.43
C HIS A 774 -35.93 -38.00 28.74
N GLY A 775 -35.40 -38.03 29.96
CA GLY A 775 -35.91 -38.16 31.32
C GLY A 775 -34.67 -38.35 32.19
N GLY A 776 -34.35 -37.39 33.06
CA GLY A 776 -33.13 -37.41 33.88
C GLY A 776 -32.87 -36.11 34.63
N GLY A 777 -33.76 -35.78 35.58
CA GLY A 777 -33.60 -34.87 36.72
C GLY A 777 -32.66 -33.66 36.63
N GLY A 778 -33.24 -32.47 36.47
CA GLY A 778 -32.61 -31.19 36.77
C GLY A 778 -33.44 -30.02 36.24
N GLN A 779 -34.18 -29.34 37.11
CA GLN A 779 -34.86 -28.08 36.79
C GLN A 779 -33.81 -27.02 36.40
N GLY A 780 -34.04 -26.31 35.30
CA GLY A 780 -33.21 -25.17 34.88
C GLY A 780 -33.75 -24.56 33.60
N GLU A 781 -33.99 -23.25 33.64
CA GLU A 781 -34.53 -22.42 32.57
C GLU A 781 -33.71 -22.47 31.28
N VAL A 782 -34.38 -22.23 30.16
CA VAL A 782 -33.79 -22.14 28.81
C VAL A 782 -33.34 -20.69 28.58
N GLU A 783 -32.04 -20.47 28.39
CA GLU A 783 -31.50 -19.24 27.79
C GLU A 783 -30.61 -19.57 26.58
N VAL A 784 -30.70 -18.67 25.58
CA VAL A 784 -30.23 -18.74 24.18
C VAL A 784 -28.72 -18.59 24.04
#